data_AF-A0A5C7RKJ2-F1
#
_entry.id   AF-A0A5C7RKJ2-F1
#
_cell.length_a   1.000
_cell.length_b   1.000
_cell.length_c   1.000
_cell.angle_alpha   90.00
_cell.angle_beta   90.00
_cell.angle_gamma   90.00
#
_symmetry.space_group_name_H-M   'P 1'
#
loop_
_entity.id
_entity.type
_entity.pdbx_description
1 polymer ?
#
loop_
_entity_poly.entity_id
_entity_poly.type
_entity_poly.pdbx_seq_one_letter_code
_entity_poly.pdbx_strand_id
1 'polypeptide(L)'
;MKKSLKQAVLRGIAFLLAAQAGYTLAAAPTEGVEFSVRWDAPTSVYKVYMRPLTTPSPDQSMTSQVTILVPHAELPNRFTVPSSSVASAFSGATWSNSSKALTPTENPNYDYLSFSATISDSQVFQWEAGVEQEIFSFKNTGKCLGSVKLIVNKVDPFDIIPNSYGTNPGNQFDNVGWPVNEATQSAYAGNYGTEAQADCTASATSNADPKATADTATVVAGSSVTIDVLANDTDANSDTLYIQHMTDGDFGKVTLKSGKLVYASDAAYTGTDTFNYYVSDAKGGVTEGTVTVTVTSPNTGTDTDGDGLTDTQEAALGTDPSLVDTDLDGVPDKVEVGTDLSKPIDTDGDGKIDALDTDDDGDGIPTKGEDKNADGDKNPATNPTDTDGDGKPNYLDADDDNDGKLTKNEDDNTDGDGNPATNPRDTDGDGIPDPLDPTDGATANTAPKAAADTASVVAGSSVTIDALANDTDADGNTLTIETVAEAAHGTVAISSNKIVYTADATYTGTDSFSYVAADGHGGTSTGIITVTVTAKPVVTDTDGDGLSDEQEKTLGTNPAAADSDADGIPDKTEVGSDLTKPIDTDGDGKINALDTDDDGDGKLTKDEDNKTDGDSNPATNPRDTDSDGIVDYLDANDASTPTGDDDGDGLSNADEGKLGTNPNKMDSDGDSVPDNKEVGSDLTKPLDTDGDGLINALDNDDDNDGIKTIYENYNNKGALSTDTDADGIPDYLDTDDDGDGMATAKETADVNKDGNPTDAADADKNGVPDYLDKRFINTVSSSQVAVPTLSQWAQIVLTLLLGVFAFRRFAKKD
;
A
#
# COMPACT_ATOMS: atom_id res chain seq x y z
N MET A 1 19.00 9.59 78.36
CA MET A 1 19.77 10.30 77.31
C MET A 1 21.14 9.68 77.15
N LYS A 2 21.25 8.63 76.32
CA LYS A 2 22.47 7.93 75.84
C LYS A 2 22.01 6.69 75.07
N LYS A 3 21.31 6.89 73.94
CA LYS A 3 20.85 5.86 72.99
C LYS A 3 20.23 6.55 71.76
N SER A 4 21.01 7.31 70.98
CA SER A 4 20.58 7.81 69.66
C SER A 4 21.72 8.27 68.73
N LEU A 5 22.96 7.82 68.94
CA LEU A 5 24.10 8.29 68.12
C LEU A 5 24.96 7.15 67.54
N LYS A 6 24.40 5.94 67.40
CA LYS A 6 25.06 4.79 66.76
C LYS A 6 24.33 4.22 65.54
N GLN A 7 23.27 4.86 65.07
CA GLN A 7 22.56 4.49 63.84
C GLN A 7 22.75 5.47 62.67
N ALA A 8 23.51 6.56 62.90
CA ALA A 8 23.84 7.56 61.88
C ALA A 8 25.27 7.43 61.30
N VAL A 9 26.05 6.41 61.70
CA VAL A 9 27.45 6.25 61.28
C VAL A 9 27.67 5.02 60.38
N LEU A 10 26.61 4.24 60.07
CA LEU A 10 26.71 3.04 59.21
C LEU A 10 26.11 3.21 57.80
N ARG A 11 25.63 4.40 57.41
CA ARG A 11 25.18 4.70 56.04
C ARG A 11 26.04 5.73 55.29
N GLY A 12 27.18 6.13 55.86
CA GLY A 12 28.07 7.16 55.29
C GLY A 12 29.42 6.68 54.77
N ILE A 13 29.68 5.37 54.74
CA ILE A 13 30.99 4.82 54.31
C ILE A 13 30.75 3.61 53.39
N ALA A 14 30.29 3.89 52.18
CA ALA A 14 30.37 3.00 51.01
C ALA A 14 30.35 3.81 49.71
N PHE A 15 30.95 5.00 49.72
CA PHE A 15 31.14 5.84 48.54
C PHE A 15 32.52 6.48 48.61
N LEU A 16 33.57 5.69 48.38
CA LEU A 16 34.87 6.20 47.94
C LEU A 16 35.78 5.02 47.57
N LEU A 17 35.58 4.41 46.39
CA LEU A 17 36.61 3.67 45.64
C LEU A 17 36.03 3.19 44.29
N ALA A 18 35.88 4.14 43.36
CA ALA A 18 35.85 3.88 41.92
C ALA A 18 36.17 5.21 41.22
N ALA A 19 37.44 5.58 41.19
CA ALA A 19 37.93 6.71 40.39
C ALA A 19 39.23 6.29 39.72
N GLN A 20 39.09 5.45 38.68
CA GLN A 20 40.05 5.33 37.59
C GLN A 20 39.38 4.64 36.38
N ALA A 21 38.35 5.29 35.86
CA ALA A 21 37.96 5.27 34.47
C ALA A 21 37.26 6.61 34.22
N GLY A 22 37.75 7.39 33.25
CA GLY A 22 37.31 8.75 32.99
C GLY A 22 35.90 8.84 32.41
N TYR A 23 34.88 8.48 33.18
CA TYR A 23 33.49 8.78 32.86
C TYR A 23 33.10 10.05 33.60
N THR A 24 32.97 11.15 32.87
CA THR A 24 32.18 12.29 33.31
C THR A 24 30.75 11.80 33.51
N LEU A 25 30.29 11.66 34.75
CA LEU A 25 28.87 11.52 35.04
C LEU A 25 28.19 12.83 34.60
N ALA A 26 27.48 12.77 33.49
CA ALA A 26 26.49 13.80 33.16
C ALA A 26 25.52 13.89 34.36
N ALA A 27 25.17 15.11 34.75
CA ALA A 27 24.15 15.30 35.79
C ALA A 27 22.84 14.66 35.32
N ALA A 28 22.16 13.92 36.19
CA ALA A 28 20.82 13.40 35.89
C ALA A 28 19.87 14.57 35.59
N PRO A 29 18.96 14.43 34.61
CA PRO A 29 18.00 15.48 34.29
C PRO A 29 17.18 15.83 35.53
N THR A 30 16.95 17.13 35.74
CA THR A 30 16.20 17.64 36.90
C THR A 30 14.76 18.02 36.57
N GLU A 31 14.39 17.99 35.29
CA GLU A 31 13.09 18.39 34.72
C GLU A 31 12.72 17.44 33.56
N GLY A 32 11.44 17.42 33.15
CA GLY A 32 10.92 16.53 32.10
C GLY A 32 10.12 15.34 32.64
N VAL A 33 9.89 14.34 31.80
CA VAL A 33 9.07 13.15 32.09
C VAL A 33 9.84 11.84 31.89
N GLU A 34 9.61 10.88 32.76
CA GLU A 34 10.13 9.53 32.64
C GLU A 34 9.03 8.53 32.24
N PHE A 35 9.40 7.46 31.54
CA PHE A 35 8.48 6.40 31.09
C PHE A 35 8.72 5.06 31.78
N SER A 36 7.66 4.27 31.96
CA SER A 36 7.72 2.88 32.43
C SER A 36 6.68 2.02 31.72
N VAL A 37 6.97 0.73 31.54
CA VAL A 37 6.01 -0.28 31.06
C VAL A 37 5.92 -1.41 32.07
N ARG A 38 4.72 -1.95 32.28
CA ARG A 38 4.46 -3.04 33.25
C ARG A 38 3.43 -4.02 32.72
N TRP A 39 3.57 -5.28 33.10
CA TRP A 39 2.60 -6.33 32.85
C TRP A 39 1.57 -6.39 33.97
N ASP A 40 0.28 -6.39 33.60
CA ASP A 40 -0.84 -6.57 34.51
C ASP A 40 -1.45 -7.96 34.32
N ALA A 41 -0.99 -8.91 35.11
CA ALA A 41 -1.35 -10.33 34.99
C ALA A 41 -2.86 -10.65 35.07
N PRO A 42 -3.67 -10.02 35.94
CA PRO A 42 -5.11 -10.30 36.02
C PRO A 42 -5.89 -9.96 34.74
N THR A 43 -5.44 -8.97 33.99
CA THR A 43 -6.13 -8.49 32.77
C THR A 43 -5.38 -8.81 31.49
N SER A 44 -4.20 -9.41 31.59
CA SER A 44 -3.30 -9.72 30.49
C SER A 44 -3.00 -8.51 29.59
N VAL A 45 -2.71 -7.36 30.19
CA VAL A 45 -2.40 -6.12 29.45
C VAL A 45 -1.05 -5.55 29.85
N TYR A 46 -0.37 -4.91 28.90
CA TYR A 46 0.75 -4.04 29.19
C TYR A 46 0.23 -2.63 29.48
N LYS A 47 0.67 -2.04 30.60
CA LYS A 47 0.35 -0.67 31.01
C LYS A 47 1.59 0.18 30.88
N VAL A 48 1.43 1.33 30.21
CA VAL A 48 2.49 2.32 30.05
C VAL A 48 2.19 3.51 30.96
N TYR A 49 3.23 3.98 31.64
CA TYR A 49 3.15 5.03 32.63
C TYR A 49 4.10 6.17 32.31
N MET A 50 3.67 7.38 32.62
CA MET A 50 4.51 8.58 32.68
C MET A 50 4.68 9.03 34.13
N ARG A 51 5.84 9.60 34.45
CA ARG A 51 6.10 10.26 35.75
C ARG A 51 6.89 11.55 35.53
N PRO A 52 6.32 12.72 35.85
CA PRO A 52 7.04 14.00 35.72
C PRO A 52 8.08 14.15 36.84
N LEU A 53 9.25 14.72 36.54
CA LEU A 53 10.26 15.09 37.54
C LEU A 53 9.91 16.41 38.24
N THR A 54 9.26 17.33 37.53
CA THR A 54 8.77 18.63 38.02
C THR A 54 7.41 18.93 37.38
N THR A 55 6.58 19.79 37.96
CA THR A 55 5.34 20.22 37.28
C THR A 55 5.70 21.23 36.17
N PRO A 56 5.25 21.04 34.91
CA PRO A 56 5.55 21.96 33.81
C PRO A 56 4.86 23.31 34.01
N SER A 57 5.50 24.39 33.56
CA SER A 57 4.92 25.74 33.59
C SER A 57 5.41 26.59 32.41
N PRO A 58 4.56 26.90 31.41
CA PRO A 58 3.12 26.58 31.34
C PRO A 58 2.85 25.10 31.01
N ASP A 59 1.78 24.52 31.56
CA ASP A 59 1.37 23.17 31.16
C ASP A 59 0.69 23.20 29.79
N GLN A 60 1.43 22.81 28.76
CA GLN A 60 0.92 22.69 27.39
C GLN A 60 1.57 21.47 26.72
N SER A 61 0.93 20.32 26.85
CA SER A 61 1.33 19.08 26.20
C SER A 61 0.95 19.10 24.71
N MET A 62 1.82 18.61 23.84
CA MET A 62 1.64 18.67 22.37
C MET A 62 1.59 17.28 21.75
N THR A 63 2.66 16.51 21.89
CA THR A 63 2.81 15.18 21.29
C THR A 63 3.53 14.25 22.25
N SER A 64 3.40 12.95 22.02
CA SER A 64 4.24 11.96 22.68
C SER A 64 4.46 10.77 21.78
N GLN A 65 5.62 10.13 21.95
CA GLN A 65 5.94 8.85 21.35
C GLN A 65 6.55 7.94 22.41
N VAL A 66 6.16 6.67 22.40
CA VAL A 66 6.74 5.64 23.25
C VAL A 66 7.09 4.44 22.39
N THR A 67 8.36 4.10 22.35
CA THR A 67 8.86 2.98 21.56
C THR A 67 9.34 1.87 22.49
N ILE A 68 8.81 0.68 22.30
CA ILE A 68 9.11 -0.52 23.08
C ILE A 68 9.88 -1.54 22.24
N LEU A 69 10.70 -2.32 22.91
CA LEU A 69 11.35 -3.52 22.38
C LEU A 69 10.57 -4.72 22.89
N VAL A 70 10.11 -5.56 21.97
CA VAL A 70 9.40 -6.79 22.26
C VAL A 70 10.22 -7.98 21.80
N PRO A 71 10.10 -9.17 22.42
CA PRO A 71 10.81 -10.35 21.94
C PRO A 71 10.46 -10.66 20.48
N HIS A 72 11.49 -10.83 19.65
CA HIS A 72 11.31 -11.18 18.25
C HIS A 72 10.81 -12.63 18.12
N ALA A 73 9.81 -12.83 17.26
CA ALA A 73 9.36 -14.15 16.87
C ALA A 73 8.61 -14.09 15.54
N GLU A 74 8.73 -15.17 14.77
CA GLU A 74 7.95 -15.37 13.57
C GLU A 74 6.49 -15.73 13.90
N LEU A 75 5.64 -15.54 12.91
CA LEU A 75 4.27 -16.06 12.96
C LEU A 75 4.28 -17.57 13.24
N PRO A 76 3.35 -18.07 14.09
CA PRO A 76 2.24 -17.37 14.75
C PRO A 76 2.55 -16.83 16.15
N ASN A 77 3.81 -16.88 16.59
CA ASN A 77 4.21 -16.49 17.94
C ASN A 77 4.58 -15.00 18.05
N ARG A 78 4.63 -14.29 16.91
CA ARG A 78 4.99 -12.87 16.80
C ARG A 78 4.18 -11.99 17.76
N PHE A 79 4.88 -11.06 18.42
CA PHE A 79 4.23 -10.05 19.25
C PHE A 79 3.31 -9.18 18.40
N THR A 80 2.01 -9.18 18.70
CA THR A 80 1.00 -8.54 17.86
C THR A 80 0.09 -7.68 18.72
N VAL A 81 -0.10 -6.42 18.32
CA VAL A 81 -0.94 -5.46 19.03
C VAL A 81 -2.08 -5.02 18.12
N PRO A 82 -3.29 -5.59 18.26
CA PRO A 82 -4.46 -5.12 17.53
C PRO A 82 -4.75 -3.67 17.90
N SER A 83 -5.13 -2.85 16.91
CA SER A 83 -5.51 -1.44 17.15
C SER A 83 -6.66 -1.32 18.15
N SER A 84 -7.62 -2.25 18.11
CA SER A 84 -8.74 -2.34 19.04
C SER A 84 -8.34 -2.65 20.49
N SER A 85 -7.11 -3.12 20.72
CA SER A 85 -6.61 -3.44 22.06
C SER A 85 -5.94 -2.25 22.75
N VAL A 86 -5.63 -1.18 22.01
CA VAL A 86 -4.97 0.01 22.57
C VAL A 86 -6.02 0.86 23.26
N ALA A 87 -5.93 0.97 24.58
CA ALA A 87 -6.86 1.73 25.40
C ALA A 87 -6.14 2.94 26.00
N SER A 88 -6.62 4.14 25.68
CA SER A 88 -6.09 5.38 26.25
C SER A 88 -6.68 5.62 27.64
N ALA A 89 -5.84 5.99 28.61
CA ALA A 89 -6.29 6.22 29.99
C ALA A 89 -7.05 7.55 30.16
N PHE A 90 -6.87 8.47 29.23
CA PHE A 90 -7.47 9.81 29.24
C PHE A 90 -8.23 10.08 27.94
N SER A 91 -9.41 10.69 28.02
CA SER A 91 -10.25 11.00 26.85
C SER A 91 -9.69 12.12 25.96
N GLY A 92 -8.77 12.95 26.47
CA GLY A 92 -8.11 14.04 25.75
C GLY A 92 -6.81 13.67 25.04
N ALA A 93 -6.45 12.38 25.06
CA ALA A 93 -5.28 11.83 24.37
C ALA A 93 -5.62 10.47 23.78
N THR A 94 -5.36 10.29 22.49
CA THR A 94 -5.55 9.00 21.81
C THR A 94 -4.22 8.41 21.41
N TRP A 95 -4.00 7.16 21.77
CA TRP A 95 -2.77 6.42 21.45
C TRP A 95 -3.01 5.41 20.34
N SER A 96 -2.06 5.30 19.41
CA SER A 96 -2.08 4.32 18.33
C SER A 96 -0.69 3.75 18.05
N ASN A 97 -0.64 2.46 17.68
CA ASN A 97 0.57 1.81 17.16
C ASN A 97 0.62 2.00 15.64
N SER A 98 0.96 3.20 15.19
CA SER A 98 0.89 3.59 13.77
C SER A 98 2.12 4.32 13.24
N SER A 99 3.17 4.44 14.05
CA SER A 99 4.41 5.11 13.65
C SER A 99 5.18 4.27 12.63
N LYS A 100 5.70 4.90 11.57
CA LYS A 100 6.53 4.27 10.54
C LYS A 100 7.85 5.04 10.42
N ALA A 101 8.96 4.31 10.38
CA ALA A 101 10.32 4.83 10.25
C ALA A 101 11.14 3.89 9.35
N LEU A 102 12.23 4.38 8.74
CA LEU A 102 13.17 3.52 8.01
C LEU A 102 13.78 2.53 9.01
N THR A 103 13.61 1.24 8.73
CA THR A 103 13.98 0.18 9.67
C THR A 103 15.50 0.09 9.78
N PRO A 104 16.05 0.04 11.00
CA PRO A 104 17.46 -0.28 11.18
C PRO A 104 17.75 -1.71 10.72
N THR A 105 19.03 -2.06 10.62
CA THR A 105 19.43 -3.46 10.44
C THR A 105 18.71 -4.34 11.45
N GLU A 106 18.08 -5.40 10.94
CA GLU A 106 17.21 -6.28 11.73
C GLU A 106 17.94 -6.85 12.94
N ASN A 107 17.27 -6.81 14.11
CA ASN A 107 17.79 -7.42 15.31
C ASN A 107 17.13 -8.79 15.53
N PRO A 108 17.89 -9.89 15.58
CA PRO A 108 17.30 -11.22 15.69
C PRO A 108 16.65 -11.52 17.06
N ASN A 109 16.77 -10.61 18.05
CA ASN A 109 16.27 -10.85 19.40
C ASN A 109 15.05 -9.99 19.75
N TYR A 110 14.80 -8.89 19.04
CA TYR A 110 13.71 -7.99 19.39
C TYR A 110 13.19 -7.19 18.21
N ASP A 111 11.87 -6.97 18.24
CA ASP A 111 11.16 -6.07 17.35
C ASP A 111 10.88 -4.73 18.05
N TYR A 112 10.71 -3.67 17.27
CA TYR A 112 10.36 -2.34 17.78
C TYR A 112 8.90 -2.03 17.49
N LEU A 113 8.14 -1.64 18.51
CA LEU A 113 6.77 -1.13 18.36
C LEU A 113 6.71 0.29 18.90
N SER A 114 6.15 1.21 18.12
CA SER A 114 6.15 2.63 18.45
C SER A 114 4.73 3.17 18.49
N PHE A 115 4.37 3.68 19.65
CA PHE A 115 3.06 4.23 19.96
C PHE A 115 3.13 5.75 19.95
N SER A 116 2.26 6.39 19.18
CA SER A 116 2.18 7.85 19.12
C SER A 116 0.88 8.32 19.76
N ALA A 117 0.96 9.45 20.44
CA ALA A 117 -0.19 10.12 21.05
C ALA A 117 -0.63 11.32 20.21
N THR A 118 -1.91 11.36 19.86
CA THR A 118 -2.59 12.59 19.45
C THR A 118 -3.25 13.20 20.67
N ILE A 119 -2.76 14.38 21.10
CA ILE A 119 -3.25 15.08 22.29
C ILE A 119 -4.19 16.21 21.83
N SER A 120 -5.48 16.04 22.08
CA SER A 120 -6.51 17.04 21.74
C SER A 120 -6.76 18.04 22.87
N ASP A 121 -6.46 17.65 24.11
CA ASP A 121 -6.46 18.52 25.29
C ASP A 121 -5.04 18.65 25.86
N SER A 122 -4.44 19.83 25.72
CA SER A 122 -3.05 20.07 26.13
C SER A 122 -2.82 20.01 27.65
N GLN A 123 -3.88 19.98 28.46
CA GLN A 123 -3.83 19.86 29.92
C GLN A 123 -4.35 18.51 30.43
N VAL A 124 -4.47 17.52 29.55
CA VAL A 124 -5.08 16.22 29.86
C VAL A 124 -4.39 15.46 31.02
N PHE A 125 -3.06 15.57 31.15
CA PHE A 125 -2.26 14.77 32.08
C PHE A 125 -2.12 15.36 33.50
N GLN A 126 -2.78 16.48 33.83
CA GLN A 126 -2.92 17.01 35.21
C GLN A 126 -1.67 16.81 36.10
N TRP A 127 -0.55 17.40 35.70
CA TRP A 127 0.77 17.02 36.21
C TRP A 127 1.04 17.36 37.69
N GLU A 128 1.50 16.36 38.44
CA GLU A 128 2.06 16.54 39.79
C GLU A 128 3.45 15.89 39.86
N ALA A 129 4.46 16.67 40.27
CA ALA A 129 5.84 16.21 40.33
C ALA A 129 6.00 14.89 41.14
N GLY A 130 6.57 13.89 40.50
CA GLY A 130 6.81 12.56 41.08
C GLY A 130 5.59 11.63 41.12
N VAL A 131 4.41 12.10 40.70
CA VAL A 131 3.19 11.28 40.65
C VAL A 131 3.13 10.53 39.33
N GLU A 132 3.14 9.21 39.42
CA GLU A 132 2.99 8.31 38.28
C GLU A 132 1.54 8.27 37.80
N GLN A 133 1.36 8.22 36.47
CA GLN A 133 0.07 8.12 35.82
C GLN A 133 0.11 7.08 34.70
N GLU A 134 -0.91 6.21 34.64
CA GLU A 134 -1.12 5.33 33.48
C GLU A 134 -1.60 6.19 32.31
N ILE A 135 -0.99 6.04 31.14
CA ILE A 135 -1.28 6.87 29.97
C ILE A 135 -2.01 6.11 28.86
N PHE A 136 -1.63 4.84 28.67
CA PHE A 136 -2.35 3.90 27.83
C PHE A 136 -1.99 2.47 28.21
N SER A 137 -2.80 1.53 27.74
CA SER A 137 -2.53 0.10 27.82
C SER A 137 -2.79 -0.56 26.47
N PHE A 138 -2.20 -1.75 26.28
CA PHE A 138 -2.37 -2.53 25.06
C PHE A 138 -2.27 -4.02 25.38
N LYS A 139 -2.81 -4.87 24.49
CA LYS A 139 -2.69 -6.33 24.59
C LYS A 139 -1.72 -6.87 23.55
N ASN A 140 -0.94 -7.86 23.96
CA ASN A 140 -0.26 -8.75 23.03
C ASN A 140 -1.20 -9.94 22.74
N THR A 141 -1.59 -10.11 21.48
CA THR A 141 -2.32 -11.31 21.03
C THR A 141 -1.39 -12.41 20.53
N GLY A 142 -0.09 -12.13 20.46
CA GLY A 142 0.98 -13.10 20.24
C GLY A 142 1.25 -13.98 21.45
N LYS A 143 2.20 -14.92 21.28
CA LYS A 143 2.69 -15.70 22.41
C LYS A 143 3.42 -14.80 23.39
N CYS A 144 3.18 -15.00 24.67
CA CYS A 144 3.97 -14.37 25.71
C CYS A 144 5.37 -15.02 25.77
N LEU A 145 6.36 -14.36 25.19
CA LEU A 145 7.73 -14.88 25.08
C LEU A 145 8.72 -14.27 26.08
N GLY A 146 8.32 -13.26 26.84
CA GLY A 146 9.17 -12.66 27.87
C GLY A 146 8.87 -11.21 28.20
N SER A 147 9.91 -10.52 28.65
CA SER A 147 9.85 -9.13 29.07
C SER A 147 9.80 -8.16 27.88
N VAL A 148 8.99 -7.11 28.01
CA VAL A 148 9.00 -5.94 27.14
C VAL A 148 9.88 -4.85 27.76
N LYS A 149 10.56 -4.06 26.92
CA LYS A 149 11.45 -2.97 27.37
C LYS A 149 11.08 -1.66 26.67
N LEU A 150 11.45 -0.54 27.26
CA LEU A 150 11.41 0.76 26.58
C LEU A 150 12.75 0.99 25.86
N ILE A 151 12.71 1.58 24.67
CA ILE A 151 13.91 2.01 23.97
C ILE A 151 14.66 3.06 24.80
N VAL A 152 15.98 3.07 24.70
CA VAL A 152 16.81 4.09 25.34
C VAL A 152 17.36 4.98 24.24
N ASN A 153 16.85 6.21 24.12
CA ASN A 153 17.19 7.12 23.00
C ASN A 153 18.69 7.33 22.78
N LYS A 154 19.51 7.29 23.85
CA LYS A 154 20.98 7.45 23.73
C LYS A 154 21.65 6.35 22.88
N VAL A 155 20.99 5.20 22.76
CA VAL A 155 21.43 4.06 21.94
C VAL A 155 20.36 3.72 20.91
N ASP A 156 19.62 4.75 20.45
CA ASP A 156 18.60 4.62 19.42
C ASP A 156 19.23 4.13 18.10
N PRO A 157 18.91 2.91 17.63
CA PRO A 157 19.45 2.38 16.40
C PRO A 157 18.84 3.02 15.15
N PHE A 158 17.77 3.79 15.28
CA PHE A 158 17.18 4.53 14.18
C PHE A 158 17.90 5.85 13.88
N ASP A 159 18.70 6.36 14.83
CA ASP A 159 19.44 7.63 14.69
C ASP A 159 20.81 7.45 13.99
N ILE A 160 20.82 6.75 12.85
CA ILE A 160 22.00 6.52 12.00
C ILE A 160 21.63 6.62 10.50
N ILE A 161 22.54 7.07 9.63
CA ILE A 161 22.34 7.11 8.17
C ILE A 161 22.52 5.69 7.58
N PRO A 162 21.69 5.21 6.62
CA PRO A 162 20.60 5.89 5.89
C PRO A 162 19.21 5.70 6.52
N ASN A 163 19.14 5.27 7.78
CA ASN A 163 17.85 5.11 8.47
C ASN A 163 17.23 6.50 8.76
N SER A 164 16.32 6.52 9.72
CA SER A 164 15.61 7.68 10.26
C SER A 164 16.51 8.67 11.06
N TYR A 165 17.67 9.03 10.52
CA TYR A 165 18.62 9.97 11.14
C TYR A 165 17.96 11.33 11.42
N GLY A 166 18.04 11.80 12.66
CA GLY A 166 17.43 13.07 13.07
C GLY A 166 15.90 13.04 13.24
N THR A 167 15.21 11.92 12.96
CA THR A 167 13.77 11.80 13.24
C THR A 167 13.48 11.13 14.60
N ASN A 168 14.53 10.68 15.32
CA ASN A 168 14.52 10.09 16.68
C ASN A 168 13.23 9.34 17.02
N PRO A 169 12.92 8.19 16.39
CA PRO A 169 11.71 7.41 16.69
C PRO A 169 11.74 6.75 18.09
N GLY A 170 12.61 7.19 18.99
CA GLY A 170 12.68 6.82 20.39
C GLY A 170 11.52 7.35 21.26
N ASN A 171 11.72 7.37 22.57
CA ASN A 171 10.73 7.91 23.51
C ASN A 171 10.75 9.44 23.47
N GLN A 172 9.59 10.07 23.28
CA GLN A 172 9.47 11.52 23.20
C GLN A 172 8.25 12.01 23.97
N PHE A 173 8.37 13.24 24.47
CA PHE A 173 7.24 13.97 25.04
C PHE A 173 7.47 15.46 24.88
N ASP A 174 6.53 16.16 24.26
CA ASP A 174 6.63 17.59 24.05
C ASP A 174 5.67 18.34 24.95
N ASN A 175 6.22 19.19 25.82
CA ASN A 175 5.46 20.12 26.64
C ASN A 175 6.23 21.45 26.79
N VAL A 176 5.54 22.55 26.50
CA VAL A 176 6.12 23.90 26.49
C VAL A 176 6.69 24.31 27.86
N GLY A 177 6.17 23.74 28.95
CA GLY A 177 6.55 24.07 30.31
C GLY A 177 7.83 23.41 30.82
N TRP A 178 8.46 22.54 30.02
CA TRP A 178 9.77 21.97 30.33
C TRP A 178 10.79 22.35 29.26
N PRO A 179 12.05 22.63 29.64
CA PRO A 179 13.09 22.95 28.68
C PRO A 179 13.48 21.72 27.87
N VAL A 180 13.39 21.83 26.54
CA VAL A 180 14.02 20.88 25.63
C VAL A 180 15.53 21.10 25.64
N ASN A 181 16.31 20.02 25.71
CA ASN A 181 17.77 20.10 25.59
C ASN A 181 18.21 19.55 24.23
N GLU A 182 19.39 20.00 23.75
CA GLU A 182 19.93 19.62 22.43
C GLU A 182 20.14 18.10 22.26
N ALA A 183 20.24 17.33 23.36
CA ALA A 183 20.48 15.89 23.32
C ALA A 183 19.19 15.04 23.25
N THR A 184 18.05 15.54 23.73
CA THR A 184 16.77 14.80 23.73
C THR A 184 15.75 15.38 22.75
N GLN A 185 15.96 16.61 22.29
CA GLN A 185 15.07 17.38 21.38
C GLN A 185 13.59 17.41 21.82
N SER A 186 13.31 17.02 23.07
CA SER A 186 12.00 16.85 23.69
C SER A 186 12.15 16.85 25.21
N ALA A 187 11.05 16.80 25.96
CA ALA A 187 11.04 16.76 27.43
C ALA A 187 11.22 15.35 28.03
N TYR A 188 11.66 14.37 27.25
CA TYR A 188 12.00 13.03 27.75
C TYR A 188 13.24 13.06 28.67
N ALA A 189 13.08 12.55 29.90
CA ALA A 189 14.13 12.52 30.91
C ALA A 189 14.73 11.12 31.13
N GLY A 190 14.02 10.05 30.76
CA GLY A 190 14.53 8.68 30.90
C GLY A 190 13.46 7.60 31.08
N ASN A 191 13.93 6.36 31.20
CA ASN A 191 13.08 5.23 31.54
C ASN A 191 13.26 4.85 33.01
N TYR A 192 12.19 4.40 33.65
CA TYR A 192 12.20 3.87 35.01
C TYR A 192 11.41 2.57 35.13
N GLY A 193 11.64 1.83 36.22
CA GLY A 193 11.14 0.47 36.39
C GLY A 193 12.17 -0.58 35.95
N THR A 194 11.77 -1.85 36.00
CA THR A 194 12.64 -2.99 35.68
C THR A 194 11.99 -3.90 34.66
N GLU A 195 12.77 -4.53 33.79
CA GLU A 195 12.28 -5.49 32.78
C GLU A 195 11.40 -6.59 33.38
N ALA A 196 11.73 -7.06 34.58
CA ALA A 196 10.94 -8.07 35.31
C ALA A 196 9.51 -7.62 35.65
N GLN A 197 9.24 -6.31 35.72
CA GLN A 197 7.89 -5.79 35.93
C GLN A 197 7.05 -5.80 34.65
N ALA A 198 7.69 -5.94 33.50
CA ALA A 198 7.07 -6.05 32.18
C ALA A 198 7.20 -7.47 31.60
N ASP A 199 7.47 -8.46 32.44
CA ASP A 199 7.55 -9.86 32.05
C ASP A 199 6.18 -10.51 32.14
N CYS A 200 5.60 -10.84 30.98
CA CYS A 200 4.31 -11.51 30.94
C CYS A 200 4.38 -12.99 31.39
N THR A 201 5.57 -13.60 31.42
CA THR A 201 5.76 -15.00 31.81
C THR A 201 5.76 -15.20 33.33
N ALA A 202 6.00 -14.12 34.08
CA ALA A 202 6.16 -14.16 35.53
C ALA A 202 4.86 -14.50 36.30
N SER A 203 3.72 -14.59 35.61
CA SER A 203 2.43 -14.95 36.21
C SER A 203 1.58 -15.85 35.30
N ALA A 204 2.21 -16.83 34.64
CA ALA A 204 1.47 -17.84 33.88
C ALA A 204 0.49 -18.60 34.79
N THR A 205 -0.78 -18.23 34.76
CA THR A 205 -1.88 -19.13 35.11
C THR A 205 -1.92 -20.26 34.08
N SER A 206 -2.47 -21.41 34.44
CA SER A 206 -2.82 -22.47 33.49
C SER A 206 -3.62 -21.87 32.32
N ASN A 207 -3.03 -21.85 31.12
CA ASN A 207 -3.66 -21.43 29.87
C ASN A 207 -3.70 -22.63 28.93
N ALA A 208 -4.86 -22.93 28.34
CA ALA A 208 -4.98 -23.88 27.24
C ALA A 208 -4.96 -23.12 25.93
N ASP A 209 -4.39 -23.72 24.89
CA ASP A 209 -4.43 -23.10 23.57
C ASP A 209 -5.87 -23.14 23.01
N PRO A 210 -6.28 -22.13 22.24
CA PRO A 210 -7.57 -22.15 21.56
C PRO A 210 -7.61 -23.30 20.56
N LYS A 211 -8.80 -23.74 20.22
CA LYS A 211 -9.04 -24.78 19.22
C LYS A 211 -9.80 -24.17 18.05
N ALA A 212 -9.11 -24.06 16.94
CA ALA A 212 -9.70 -23.65 15.67
C ALA A 212 -10.53 -24.79 15.06
N THR A 213 -11.69 -24.46 14.51
CA THR A 213 -12.53 -25.35 13.70
C THR A 213 -12.53 -24.85 12.26
N ALA A 214 -12.46 -25.76 11.28
CA ALA A 214 -12.44 -25.35 9.88
C ALA A 214 -13.77 -24.69 9.47
N ASP A 215 -13.66 -23.61 8.68
CA ASP A 215 -14.78 -22.81 8.19
C ASP A 215 -14.98 -22.99 6.69
N THR A 216 -16.19 -22.72 6.23
CA THR A 216 -16.53 -22.76 4.81
C THR A 216 -17.40 -21.58 4.42
N ALA A 217 -17.20 -21.05 3.21
CA ALA A 217 -18.06 -20.01 2.62
C ALA A 217 -18.24 -20.21 1.12
N THR A 218 -19.21 -19.50 0.54
CA THR A 218 -19.45 -19.46 -0.91
C THR A 218 -19.55 -18.02 -1.36
N VAL A 219 -19.00 -17.71 -2.54
CA VAL A 219 -19.01 -16.37 -3.13
C VAL A 219 -19.05 -16.48 -4.65
N VAL A 220 -19.67 -15.50 -5.31
CA VAL A 220 -19.62 -15.39 -6.77
C VAL A 220 -18.29 -14.76 -7.18
N ALA A 221 -17.67 -15.23 -8.27
CA ALA A 221 -16.42 -14.68 -8.76
C ALA A 221 -16.52 -13.15 -8.92
N GLY A 222 -15.50 -12.43 -8.42
CA GLY A 222 -15.45 -10.97 -8.41
C GLY A 222 -16.27 -10.30 -7.30
N SER A 223 -16.94 -11.07 -6.44
CA SER A 223 -17.66 -10.57 -5.27
C SER A 223 -16.91 -10.82 -3.96
N SER A 224 -17.50 -10.43 -2.84
CA SER A 224 -16.95 -10.68 -1.50
C SER A 224 -17.95 -11.33 -0.55
N VAL A 225 -17.44 -12.07 0.43
CA VAL A 225 -18.21 -12.72 1.49
C VAL A 225 -17.58 -12.43 2.85
N THR A 226 -18.42 -12.18 3.86
CA THR A 226 -17.99 -12.00 5.25
C THR A 226 -18.12 -13.32 6.01
N ILE A 227 -17.08 -13.72 6.73
CA ILE A 227 -16.94 -15.01 7.39
C ILE A 227 -16.61 -14.76 8.87
N ASP A 228 -17.46 -15.29 9.74
CA ASP A 228 -17.29 -15.22 11.20
C ASP A 228 -16.57 -16.47 11.72
N VAL A 229 -15.27 -16.54 11.45
CA VAL A 229 -14.42 -17.71 11.77
C VAL A 229 -14.34 -18.02 13.27
N LEU A 230 -14.56 -17.02 14.14
CA LEU A 230 -14.52 -17.24 15.59
C LEU A 230 -15.82 -17.86 16.13
N ALA A 231 -16.88 -17.98 15.32
CA ALA A 231 -18.20 -18.42 15.78
C ALA A 231 -18.22 -19.91 16.19
N ASN A 232 -17.35 -20.73 15.60
CA ASN A 232 -17.23 -22.17 15.86
C ASN A 232 -15.91 -22.55 16.57
N ASP A 233 -15.05 -21.57 16.84
CA ASP A 233 -13.82 -21.73 17.59
C ASP A 233 -14.09 -21.77 19.10
N THR A 234 -13.23 -22.49 19.82
CA THR A 234 -13.42 -22.71 21.25
C THR A 234 -12.13 -22.57 22.03
N ASP A 235 -12.23 -22.15 23.29
CA ASP A 235 -11.13 -22.22 24.24
C ASP A 235 -11.53 -23.01 25.49
N ALA A 236 -10.65 -23.89 25.97
CA ALA A 236 -10.97 -24.79 27.08
C ALA A 236 -11.11 -24.05 28.43
N ASN A 237 -10.52 -22.86 28.55
CA ASN A 237 -10.64 -21.97 29.69
C ASN A 237 -11.69 -20.86 29.47
N SER A 238 -12.36 -20.86 28.31
CA SER A 238 -13.36 -19.88 27.88
C SER A 238 -12.80 -18.46 27.83
N ASP A 239 -11.53 -18.33 27.47
CA ASP A 239 -10.92 -17.05 27.21
C ASP A 239 -11.44 -16.43 25.91
N THR A 240 -11.42 -15.09 25.85
CA THR A 240 -11.90 -14.36 24.66
C THR A 240 -10.94 -14.60 23.50
N LEU A 241 -11.51 -14.95 22.35
CA LEU A 241 -10.75 -15.25 21.13
C LEU A 241 -10.58 -14.02 20.24
N TYR A 242 -9.45 -13.98 19.54
CA TYR A 242 -9.08 -12.92 18.62
C TYR A 242 -8.43 -13.50 17.38
N ILE A 243 -8.75 -12.96 16.21
CA ILE A 243 -8.02 -13.21 14.97
C ILE A 243 -6.71 -12.42 15.05
N GLN A 244 -5.58 -13.13 14.97
CA GLN A 244 -4.24 -12.56 15.05
C GLN A 244 -3.66 -12.27 13.67
N HIS A 245 -3.84 -13.20 12.75
CA HIS A 245 -3.27 -13.16 11.40
C HIS A 245 -4.16 -13.96 10.45
N MET A 246 -4.11 -13.62 9.17
CA MET A 246 -4.71 -14.38 8.08
C MET A 246 -3.80 -14.32 6.86
N THR A 247 -3.87 -15.35 6.04
CA THR A 247 -3.29 -15.34 4.70
C THR A 247 -4.35 -14.91 3.69
N ASP A 248 -3.91 -14.45 2.53
CA ASP A 248 -4.77 -14.44 1.36
C ASP A 248 -4.96 -15.88 0.86
N GLY A 249 -5.99 -16.08 0.04
CA GLY A 249 -6.12 -17.28 -0.77
C GLY A 249 -5.32 -17.13 -2.05
N ASP A 250 -5.16 -18.23 -2.80
CA ASP A 250 -4.43 -18.20 -4.07
C ASP A 250 -5.20 -17.41 -5.15
N PHE A 251 -6.51 -17.25 -4.96
CA PHE A 251 -7.44 -16.64 -5.93
C PHE A 251 -8.41 -15.65 -5.29
N GLY A 252 -8.03 -15.07 -4.16
CA GLY A 252 -8.81 -14.06 -3.48
C GLY A 252 -8.11 -13.45 -2.28
N LYS A 253 -8.50 -12.24 -1.95
CA LYS A 253 -7.88 -11.43 -0.89
C LYS A 253 -8.71 -11.44 0.38
N VAL A 254 -8.06 -11.60 1.53
CA VAL A 254 -8.72 -11.62 2.84
C VAL A 254 -8.40 -10.34 3.61
N THR A 255 -9.44 -9.67 4.10
CA THR A 255 -9.30 -8.49 4.95
C THR A 255 -10.06 -8.67 6.26
N LEU A 256 -9.62 -8.02 7.34
CA LEU A 256 -10.32 -8.05 8.63
C LEU A 256 -11.17 -6.77 8.74
N LYS A 257 -12.49 -6.91 8.79
CA LYS A 257 -13.43 -5.78 9.01
C LYS A 257 -14.28 -6.07 10.24
N SER A 258 -14.24 -5.15 11.20
CA SER A 258 -15.05 -5.24 12.43
C SER A 258 -14.92 -6.58 13.18
N GLY A 259 -13.71 -7.18 13.17
CA GLY A 259 -13.44 -8.46 13.83
C GLY A 259 -13.85 -9.70 13.05
N LYS A 260 -14.34 -9.57 11.81
CA LYS A 260 -14.68 -10.68 10.90
C LYS A 260 -13.82 -10.67 9.65
N LEU A 261 -13.59 -11.83 9.06
CA LEU A 261 -12.84 -11.94 7.81
C LEU A 261 -13.75 -11.63 6.62
N VAL A 262 -13.25 -10.88 5.65
CA VAL A 262 -13.93 -10.59 4.39
C VAL A 262 -13.03 -11.10 3.29
N TYR A 263 -13.47 -12.16 2.61
CA TYR A 263 -12.81 -12.74 1.46
C TYR A 263 -13.41 -12.15 0.18
N ALA A 264 -12.57 -11.57 -0.67
CA ALA A 264 -12.95 -11.07 -1.99
C ALA A 264 -12.30 -11.96 -3.06
N SER A 265 -13.11 -12.66 -3.85
CA SER A 265 -12.62 -13.56 -4.91
C SER A 265 -12.15 -12.78 -6.13
N ASP A 266 -11.17 -13.34 -6.84
CA ASP A 266 -10.80 -12.86 -8.17
C ASP A 266 -11.95 -13.03 -9.17
N ALA A 267 -12.15 -12.03 -10.02
CA ALA A 267 -13.26 -12.00 -10.98
C ALA A 267 -13.20 -13.10 -12.05
N ALA A 268 -12.01 -13.59 -12.35
CA ALA A 268 -11.79 -14.63 -13.36
C ALA A 268 -11.73 -16.05 -12.79
N TYR A 269 -11.75 -16.20 -11.45
CA TYR A 269 -11.56 -17.50 -10.82
C TYR A 269 -12.89 -18.16 -10.45
N THR A 270 -12.98 -19.46 -10.73
CA THR A 270 -14.08 -20.31 -10.26
C THR A 270 -13.47 -21.63 -9.79
N GLY A 271 -13.94 -22.15 -8.66
CA GLY A 271 -13.31 -23.29 -8.00
C GLY A 271 -13.29 -23.14 -6.49
N THR A 272 -12.43 -23.91 -5.82
CA THR A 272 -12.25 -23.83 -4.37
C THR A 272 -10.95 -23.12 -4.05
N ASP A 273 -11.04 -22.04 -3.29
CA ASP A 273 -9.89 -21.36 -2.72
C ASP A 273 -9.79 -21.69 -1.23
N THR A 274 -8.60 -21.58 -0.65
CA THR A 274 -8.37 -21.86 0.78
C THR A 274 -7.35 -20.89 1.35
N PHE A 275 -7.65 -20.39 2.53
CA PHE A 275 -6.72 -19.54 3.28
C PHE A 275 -6.70 -19.93 4.75
N ASN A 276 -5.63 -19.57 5.45
CA ASN A 276 -5.47 -19.84 6.86
C ASN A 276 -5.71 -18.58 7.69
N TYR A 277 -6.19 -18.77 8.92
CA TYR A 277 -6.25 -17.74 9.94
C TYR A 277 -5.66 -18.27 11.24
N TYR A 278 -5.27 -17.38 12.14
CA TYR A 278 -4.70 -17.74 13.42
C TYR A 278 -5.57 -17.16 14.53
N VAL A 279 -6.17 -18.04 15.33
CA VAL A 279 -6.96 -17.67 16.50
C VAL A 279 -6.09 -17.65 17.74
N SER A 280 -6.27 -16.64 18.58
CA SER A 280 -5.50 -16.45 19.81
C SER A 280 -6.40 -16.12 21.00
N ASP A 281 -5.97 -16.49 22.21
CA ASP A 281 -6.70 -16.26 23.47
C ASP A 281 -6.19 -15.04 24.28
N ALA A 282 -5.22 -14.29 23.72
CA ALA A 282 -4.51 -13.18 24.37
C ALA A 282 -3.80 -13.51 25.71
N LYS A 283 -3.74 -14.78 26.10
CA LYS A 283 -2.90 -15.32 27.19
C LYS A 283 -1.72 -16.13 26.68
N GLY A 284 -1.62 -16.27 25.35
CA GLY A 284 -0.46 -16.76 24.63
C GLY A 284 -0.69 -18.07 23.90
N GLY A 285 -1.91 -18.61 23.93
CA GLY A 285 -2.31 -19.71 23.07
C GLY A 285 -2.67 -19.18 21.69
N VAL A 286 -2.13 -19.84 20.66
CA VAL A 286 -2.39 -19.52 19.25
C VAL A 286 -2.53 -20.82 18.46
N THR A 287 -3.59 -20.92 17.68
CA THR A 287 -3.87 -22.09 16.84
C THR A 287 -4.24 -21.65 15.44
N GLU A 288 -3.78 -22.41 14.45
CA GLU A 288 -4.11 -22.20 13.05
C GLU A 288 -5.48 -22.82 12.73
N GLY A 289 -6.34 -22.05 12.09
CA GLY A 289 -7.59 -22.47 11.47
C GLY A 289 -7.52 -22.31 9.95
N THR A 290 -8.43 -22.98 9.25
CA THR A 290 -8.48 -22.99 7.78
C THR A 290 -9.89 -22.64 7.34
N VAL A 291 -9.99 -21.80 6.30
CA VAL A 291 -11.24 -21.46 5.63
C VAL A 291 -11.18 -21.98 4.20
N THR A 292 -12.19 -22.74 3.79
CA THR A 292 -12.37 -23.13 2.38
C THR A 292 -13.50 -22.33 1.76
N VAL A 293 -13.21 -21.57 0.70
CA VAL A 293 -14.21 -20.78 -0.03
C VAL A 293 -14.51 -21.43 -1.36
N THR A 294 -15.78 -21.65 -1.67
CA THR A 294 -16.22 -22.07 -3.01
C THR A 294 -16.59 -20.84 -3.83
N VAL A 295 -15.83 -20.57 -4.88
CA VAL A 295 -16.05 -19.47 -5.83
C VAL A 295 -16.85 -20.00 -7.01
N THR A 296 -18.07 -19.48 -7.18
CA THR A 296 -19.00 -19.87 -8.25
C THR A 296 -18.93 -18.89 -9.42
N SER A 297 -19.17 -19.37 -10.64
CA SER A 297 -19.23 -18.50 -11.81
C SER A 297 -20.27 -17.39 -11.66
N PRO A 298 -20.02 -16.17 -12.19
CA PRO A 298 -21.07 -15.20 -12.45
C PRO A 298 -22.05 -15.80 -13.46
N ASN A 299 -23.35 -15.52 -13.34
CA ASN A 299 -24.32 -15.93 -14.37
C ASN A 299 -23.97 -15.18 -15.68
N THR A 300 -23.40 -15.89 -16.67
CA THR A 300 -22.88 -15.30 -17.92
C THR A 300 -23.90 -15.23 -19.06
N GLY A 301 -25.19 -15.08 -18.77
CA GLY A 301 -26.23 -14.86 -19.78
C GLY A 301 -26.59 -13.38 -19.90
N THR A 302 -27.15 -12.96 -21.04
CA THR A 302 -27.91 -11.70 -21.08
C THR A 302 -29.06 -11.82 -20.08
N ASP A 303 -29.26 -10.75 -19.33
CA ASP A 303 -30.38 -10.52 -18.41
C ASP A 303 -31.02 -9.22 -18.94
N THR A 304 -32.08 -9.38 -19.73
CA THR A 304 -32.61 -8.32 -20.59
C THR A 304 -33.48 -7.32 -19.80
N ASP A 305 -34.09 -7.74 -18.70
CA ASP A 305 -34.93 -6.90 -17.84
C ASP A 305 -34.28 -6.52 -16.50
N GLY A 306 -33.17 -7.17 -16.14
CA GLY A 306 -32.33 -6.84 -14.98
C GLY A 306 -32.87 -7.37 -13.66
N ASP A 307 -33.73 -8.39 -13.67
CA ASP A 307 -34.31 -8.98 -12.47
C ASP A 307 -33.35 -9.94 -11.73
N GLY A 308 -32.26 -10.36 -12.38
CA GLY A 308 -31.25 -11.27 -11.86
C GLY A 308 -31.35 -12.72 -12.35
N LEU A 309 -32.31 -13.03 -13.22
CA LEU A 309 -32.35 -14.23 -14.07
C LEU A 309 -31.78 -13.89 -15.44
N THR A 310 -31.06 -14.83 -16.05
CA THR A 310 -30.64 -14.68 -17.45
C THR A 310 -31.78 -15.07 -18.40
N ASP A 311 -31.80 -14.53 -19.61
CA ASP A 311 -32.79 -14.87 -20.67
C ASP A 311 -32.90 -16.40 -20.89
N THR A 312 -31.79 -17.13 -20.68
CA THR A 312 -31.75 -18.59 -20.82
C THR A 312 -32.37 -19.32 -19.62
N GLN A 313 -32.24 -18.76 -18.41
CA GLN A 313 -32.89 -19.27 -17.21
C GLN A 313 -34.39 -19.01 -17.26
N GLU A 314 -34.79 -17.82 -17.67
CA GLU A 314 -36.20 -17.46 -17.83
C GLU A 314 -36.88 -18.30 -18.90
N ALA A 315 -36.23 -18.49 -20.06
CA ALA A 315 -36.72 -19.41 -21.08
C ALA A 315 -36.86 -20.87 -20.60
N ALA A 316 -36.07 -21.28 -19.60
CA ALA A 316 -36.16 -22.62 -19.00
C ALA A 316 -37.27 -22.72 -17.94
N LEU A 317 -37.53 -21.64 -17.21
CA LEU A 317 -38.56 -21.53 -16.17
C LEU A 317 -39.94 -21.20 -16.73
N GLY A 318 -39.99 -20.63 -17.94
CA GLY A 318 -41.22 -20.23 -18.62
C GLY A 318 -41.62 -18.77 -18.39
N THR A 319 -40.78 -17.98 -17.71
CA THR A 319 -40.93 -16.53 -17.50
C THR A 319 -40.52 -15.74 -18.76
N ASP A 320 -40.92 -14.46 -18.85
CA ASP A 320 -40.69 -13.58 -20.01
C ASP A 320 -39.41 -12.74 -19.83
N PRO A 321 -38.36 -12.97 -20.64
CA PRO A 321 -37.08 -12.23 -20.57
C PRO A 321 -37.12 -10.72 -20.76
N SER A 322 -38.29 -10.14 -20.97
CA SER A 322 -38.43 -8.69 -21.14
C SER A 322 -39.20 -8.03 -20.00
N LEU A 323 -39.61 -8.79 -18.99
CA LEU A 323 -40.46 -8.37 -17.91
C LEU A 323 -39.88 -8.85 -16.58
N VAL A 324 -39.44 -7.90 -15.76
CA VAL A 324 -38.97 -8.12 -14.38
C VAL A 324 -39.97 -8.93 -13.52
N ASP A 325 -41.24 -8.91 -13.89
CA ASP A 325 -42.38 -9.54 -13.23
C ASP A 325 -43.32 -10.03 -14.35
N THR A 326 -43.31 -11.33 -14.61
CA THR A 326 -43.95 -11.96 -15.78
C THR A 326 -45.48 -11.97 -15.65
N ASP A 327 -45.99 -12.23 -14.46
CA ASP A 327 -47.43 -12.38 -14.23
C ASP A 327 -48.13 -11.08 -13.77
N LEU A 328 -47.31 -10.05 -13.52
CA LEU A 328 -47.66 -8.69 -13.15
C LEU A 328 -48.33 -8.60 -11.79
N ASP A 329 -47.97 -9.48 -10.87
CA ASP A 329 -48.48 -9.49 -9.50
C ASP A 329 -47.74 -8.50 -8.57
N GLY A 330 -46.60 -7.94 -9.01
CA GLY A 330 -45.80 -6.98 -8.27
C GLY A 330 -44.59 -7.56 -7.53
N VAL A 331 -44.36 -8.87 -7.61
CA VAL A 331 -43.13 -9.54 -7.15
C VAL A 331 -42.25 -9.87 -8.38
N PRO A 332 -40.93 -9.65 -8.33
CA PRO A 332 -40.07 -10.00 -9.46
C PRO A 332 -39.81 -11.51 -9.59
N ASP A 333 -39.69 -12.00 -10.84
CA ASP A 333 -39.54 -13.43 -11.15
C ASP A 333 -38.36 -14.09 -10.41
N LYS A 334 -37.21 -13.41 -10.32
CA LYS A 334 -36.05 -13.89 -9.53
C LYS A 334 -36.39 -14.23 -8.08
N VAL A 335 -37.28 -13.44 -7.45
CA VAL A 335 -37.66 -13.60 -6.04
C VAL A 335 -38.52 -14.85 -5.90
N GLU A 336 -39.50 -15.01 -6.77
CA GLU A 336 -40.49 -16.08 -6.76
C GLU A 336 -39.91 -17.41 -7.22
N VAL A 337 -38.96 -17.41 -8.14
CA VAL A 337 -38.22 -18.62 -8.53
C VAL A 337 -37.29 -19.10 -7.40
N GLY A 338 -36.85 -18.21 -6.52
CA GLY A 338 -35.94 -18.53 -5.41
C GLY A 338 -34.49 -18.84 -5.83
N THR A 339 -33.70 -19.42 -4.91
CA THR A 339 -32.25 -19.62 -5.13
C THR A 339 -31.88 -20.91 -5.86
N ASP A 340 -32.76 -21.92 -5.87
CA ASP A 340 -32.53 -23.21 -6.55
C ASP A 340 -33.39 -23.31 -7.81
N LEU A 341 -32.83 -22.91 -8.96
CA LEU A 341 -33.54 -22.91 -10.25
C LEU A 341 -33.98 -24.31 -10.73
N SER A 342 -33.46 -25.38 -10.13
CA SER A 342 -33.91 -26.74 -10.42
C SER A 342 -35.19 -27.12 -9.67
N LYS A 343 -35.61 -26.29 -8.72
CA LYS A 343 -36.79 -26.42 -7.86
C LYS A 343 -37.39 -25.03 -7.57
N PRO A 344 -37.98 -24.38 -8.59
CA PRO A 344 -38.69 -23.12 -8.39
C PRO A 344 -39.81 -23.28 -7.34
N ILE A 345 -40.17 -22.16 -6.70
CA ILE A 345 -41.23 -22.12 -5.68
C ILE A 345 -42.58 -22.33 -6.39
N ASP A 346 -43.43 -23.13 -5.77
CA ASP A 346 -44.79 -23.51 -6.18
C ASP A 346 -45.55 -23.66 -4.84
N THR A 347 -46.10 -22.55 -4.37
CA THR A 347 -46.58 -22.36 -2.99
C THR A 347 -47.86 -23.16 -2.73
N ASP A 348 -48.81 -23.16 -3.67
CA ASP A 348 -50.06 -23.91 -3.56
C ASP A 348 -49.96 -25.37 -4.06
N GLY A 349 -48.88 -25.70 -4.79
CA GLY A 349 -48.60 -27.04 -5.30
C GLY A 349 -49.44 -27.44 -6.51
N ASP A 350 -49.98 -26.49 -7.26
CA ASP A 350 -50.83 -26.75 -8.44
C ASP A 350 -50.02 -27.14 -9.69
N GLY A 351 -48.69 -26.97 -9.64
CA GLY A 351 -47.76 -27.29 -10.71
C GLY A 351 -47.39 -26.11 -11.61
N LYS A 352 -47.85 -24.91 -11.27
CA LYS A 352 -47.40 -23.62 -11.78
C LYS A 352 -46.47 -23.01 -10.72
N ILE A 353 -45.42 -22.34 -11.18
CA ILE A 353 -44.48 -21.70 -10.25
C ILE A 353 -45.02 -20.32 -9.90
N ASP A 354 -44.69 -19.82 -8.71
CA ASP A 354 -45.18 -18.54 -8.19
C ASP A 354 -44.95 -17.40 -9.21
N ALA A 355 -43.77 -17.36 -9.87
CA ALA A 355 -43.43 -16.38 -10.92
C ALA A 355 -44.31 -16.39 -12.18
N LEU A 356 -45.23 -17.35 -12.29
CA LEU A 356 -46.20 -17.42 -13.37
C LEU A 356 -47.63 -17.28 -12.83
N ASP A 357 -47.82 -17.27 -11.52
CA ASP A 357 -49.09 -17.43 -10.85
C ASP A 357 -49.59 -16.26 -10.01
N THR A 358 -50.56 -15.55 -10.60
CA THR A 358 -51.16 -14.33 -10.08
C THR A 358 -51.91 -14.48 -8.76
N ASP A 359 -51.99 -15.69 -8.19
CA ASP A 359 -52.69 -16.15 -6.97
C ASP A 359 -51.89 -17.36 -6.44
N ASP A 360 -50.68 -17.09 -5.99
CA ASP A 360 -49.59 -18.04 -5.67
C ASP A 360 -49.93 -19.01 -4.53
N ASP A 361 -50.86 -18.64 -3.64
CA ASP A 361 -51.36 -19.52 -2.57
C ASP A 361 -52.73 -20.16 -2.86
N GLY A 362 -53.35 -19.80 -4.00
CA GLY A 362 -54.58 -20.38 -4.50
C GLY A 362 -55.82 -20.08 -3.65
N ASP A 363 -55.81 -19.00 -2.87
CA ASP A 363 -56.91 -18.63 -1.98
C ASP A 363 -58.06 -17.87 -2.70
N GLY A 364 -57.81 -17.42 -3.93
CA GLY A 364 -58.76 -16.70 -4.78
C GLY A 364 -58.62 -15.18 -4.76
N ILE A 365 -57.57 -14.64 -4.14
CA ILE A 365 -57.18 -13.24 -4.13
C ILE A 365 -55.87 -13.11 -4.93
N PRO A 366 -55.78 -12.20 -5.92
CA PRO A 366 -54.53 -12.05 -6.64
C PRO A 366 -53.41 -11.47 -5.75
N THR A 367 -52.18 -11.99 -5.84
CA THR A 367 -51.01 -11.61 -5.03
C THR A 367 -50.77 -10.09 -4.99
N LYS A 368 -50.98 -9.42 -6.13
CA LYS A 368 -50.97 -7.94 -6.26
C LYS A 368 -51.87 -7.18 -5.30
N GLY A 369 -52.93 -7.82 -4.83
CA GLY A 369 -53.96 -7.29 -3.95
C GLY A 369 -53.66 -7.43 -2.46
N GLU A 370 -52.59 -8.11 -2.08
CA GLU A 370 -52.33 -8.54 -0.69
C GLU A 370 -51.52 -7.52 0.17
N ASP A 371 -50.94 -6.49 -0.47
CA ASP A 371 -50.36 -5.22 0.05
C ASP A 371 -49.18 -5.21 1.07
N LYS A 372 -48.42 -4.11 0.96
CA LYS A 372 -47.14 -3.65 1.55
C LYS A 372 -46.62 -4.28 2.86
N ASN A 373 -45.37 -4.75 2.75
CA ASN A 373 -44.40 -5.05 3.81
C ASN A 373 -44.28 -3.92 4.87
N ALA A 374 -44.87 -4.14 6.05
CA ALA A 374 -44.87 -3.19 7.17
C ALA A 374 -43.97 -3.59 8.35
N ASP A 375 -43.31 -4.74 8.32
CA ASP A 375 -42.47 -5.25 9.41
C ASP A 375 -40.96 -5.20 9.13
N GLY A 376 -40.57 -4.85 7.89
CA GLY A 376 -39.18 -4.53 7.55
C GLY A 376 -38.26 -5.73 7.42
N ASP A 377 -38.79 -6.94 7.27
CA ASP A 377 -38.01 -8.16 7.02
C ASP A 377 -37.56 -8.31 5.55
N LYS A 378 -38.03 -7.40 4.67
CA LYS A 378 -37.84 -7.38 3.21
C LYS A 378 -38.39 -8.62 2.49
N ASN A 379 -39.31 -9.35 3.11
CA ASN A 379 -39.98 -10.51 2.54
C ASN A 379 -41.51 -10.42 2.68
N PRO A 380 -42.25 -10.13 1.59
CA PRO A 380 -43.72 -10.09 1.62
C PRO A 380 -44.39 -11.41 2.02
N ALA A 381 -43.68 -12.54 1.95
CA ALA A 381 -44.26 -13.88 2.09
C ALA A 381 -44.21 -14.49 3.52
N THR A 382 -43.73 -13.79 4.57
CA THR A 382 -43.39 -14.46 5.84
C THR A 382 -44.17 -14.14 7.12
N ASN A 383 -45.08 -13.17 7.18
CA ASN A 383 -46.06 -13.13 8.28
C ASN A 383 -47.14 -12.06 8.11
N PRO A 384 -48.43 -12.43 8.09
CA PRO A 384 -49.47 -11.41 8.12
C PRO A 384 -49.74 -10.91 9.54
N THR A 385 -50.22 -9.67 9.66
CA THR A 385 -50.61 -9.07 10.95
C THR A 385 -51.80 -9.86 11.55
N ASP A 386 -51.68 -10.27 12.81
CA ASP A 386 -52.70 -10.96 13.62
C ASP A 386 -52.85 -10.15 14.94
N THR A 387 -53.77 -9.18 14.92
CA THR A 387 -53.93 -8.12 15.93
C THR A 387 -54.53 -8.67 17.23
N ASP A 388 -55.38 -9.70 17.15
CA ASP A 388 -56.03 -10.30 18.32
C ASP A 388 -55.36 -11.60 18.81
N GLY A 389 -54.46 -12.17 18.01
CA GLY A 389 -53.63 -13.33 18.34
C GLY A 389 -54.40 -14.65 18.32
N ASP A 390 -55.51 -14.75 17.59
CA ASP A 390 -56.34 -15.95 17.50
C ASP A 390 -55.80 -17.01 16.51
N GLY A 391 -54.74 -16.65 15.78
CA GLY A 391 -54.09 -17.49 14.78
C GLY A 391 -54.71 -17.35 13.38
N LYS A 392 -55.60 -16.37 13.17
CA LYS A 392 -56.15 -15.97 11.90
C LYS A 392 -55.63 -14.57 11.55
N PRO A 393 -54.97 -14.41 10.40
CA PRO A 393 -54.50 -13.09 9.97
C PRO A 393 -55.61 -12.04 9.88
N ASN A 394 -55.37 -10.77 10.22
CA ASN A 394 -56.36 -9.68 10.25
C ASN A 394 -57.20 -9.58 8.96
N TYR A 395 -56.57 -9.76 7.80
CA TYR A 395 -57.26 -9.71 6.51
C TYR A 395 -58.15 -10.94 6.24
N LEU A 396 -57.89 -12.04 6.94
CA LEU A 396 -58.72 -13.24 6.97
C LEU A 396 -59.68 -13.24 8.17
N ASP A 397 -59.44 -12.44 9.20
CA ASP A 397 -60.27 -12.37 10.39
C ASP A 397 -61.54 -11.55 10.14
N ALA A 398 -62.66 -12.11 10.59
CA ALA A 398 -63.94 -11.45 10.47
C ALA A 398 -64.12 -10.38 11.55
N ASP A 399 -63.34 -10.41 12.64
CA ASP A 399 -63.36 -9.55 13.82
C ASP A 399 -61.92 -9.42 14.37
N ASP A 400 -61.07 -8.74 13.60
CA ASP A 400 -59.60 -8.66 13.72
C ASP A 400 -59.06 -8.06 15.04
N ASP A 401 -59.91 -7.50 15.89
CA ASP A 401 -59.56 -7.10 17.25
C ASP A 401 -60.40 -7.77 18.35
N ASN A 402 -61.26 -8.72 17.96
CA ASN A 402 -62.15 -9.54 18.80
C ASN A 402 -63.08 -8.72 19.72
N ASP A 403 -63.48 -7.52 19.28
CA ASP A 403 -64.38 -6.64 20.04
C ASP A 403 -65.86 -7.05 19.92
N GLY A 404 -66.16 -8.00 19.04
CA GLY A 404 -67.50 -8.53 18.77
C GLY A 404 -68.20 -7.86 17.58
N LYS A 405 -67.51 -7.01 16.82
CA LYS A 405 -68.00 -6.34 15.62
C LYS A 405 -67.15 -6.75 14.42
N LEU A 406 -67.81 -7.14 13.33
CA LEU A 406 -67.05 -7.60 12.18
C LEU A 406 -66.23 -6.45 11.57
N THR A 407 -64.95 -6.67 11.25
CA THR A 407 -63.98 -5.72 10.67
C THR A 407 -64.57 -4.92 9.50
N LYS A 408 -65.31 -5.59 8.60
CA LYS A 408 -65.99 -4.94 7.45
C LYS A 408 -67.10 -3.94 7.82
N ASN A 409 -67.56 -3.95 9.07
CA ASN A 409 -68.58 -3.05 9.60
C ASN A 409 -67.96 -1.91 10.40
N GLU A 410 -66.63 -1.77 10.34
CA GLU A 410 -65.85 -0.83 11.14
C GLU A 410 -65.59 0.54 10.46
N ASP A 411 -66.34 0.92 9.41
CA ASP A 411 -66.21 2.24 8.76
C ASP A 411 -67.42 3.22 8.83
N ASP A 412 -67.10 4.50 9.09
CA ASP A 412 -67.88 5.75 9.32
C ASP A 412 -67.85 6.31 10.76
N ASN A 413 -66.92 7.22 11.10
CA ASN A 413 -67.17 8.28 12.10
C ASN A 413 -66.23 9.49 11.96
N THR A 414 -66.49 10.32 10.96
CA THR A 414 -66.10 11.74 10.98
C THR A 414 -67.29 12.67 11.26
N ASP A 415 -68.42 12.14 11.75
CA ASP A 415 -69.65 12.89 12.07
C ASP A 415 -70.23 12.67 13.49
N GLY A 416 -69.67 11.74 14.26
CA GLY A 416 -69.91 11.52 15.69
C GLY A 416 -70.57 10.20 16.11
N ASP A 417 -70.52 9.12 15.32
CA ASP A 417 -71.36 7.90 15.50
C ASP A 417 -70.64 6.58 15.92
N GLY A 418 -69.37 6.36 15.60
CA GLY A 418 -68.48 5.37 16.23
C GLY A 418 -67.93 4.26 15.32
N ASN A 419 -67.09 4.61 14.34
CA ASN A 419 -66.49 3.67 13.40
C ASN A 419 -65.12 4.14 12.80
N PRO A 420 -64.06 3.30 12.82
CA PRO A 420 -62.66 3.69 12.53
C PRO A 420 -62.12 3.80 11.08
N ALA A 421 -62.77 3.39 9.99
CA ALA A 421 -62.10 3.34 8.67
C ALA A 421 -62.07 4.62 7.77
N THR A 422 -62.46 5.81 8.25
CA THR A 422 -62.73 7.00 7.40
C THR A 422 -61.80 8.21 7.57
N ASN A 423 -60.51 8.07 7.90
CA ASN A 423 -59.62 9.26 7.97
C ASN A 423 -58.16 9.04 7.49
N PRO A 424 -57.88 8.98 6.18
CA PRO A 424 -56.55 9.24 5.66
C PRO A 424 -56.21 10.74 5.78
N ARG A 425 -54.95 11.03 6.09
CA ARG A 425 -54.40 12.39 6.20
C ARG A 425 -54.54 13.11 4.84
N ASP A 426 -54.93 14.39 4.91
CA ASP A 426 -55.08 15.34 3.79
C ASP A 426 -54.35 16.63 4.24
N THR A 427 -53.08 16.73 3.85
CA THR A 427 -52.10 17.65 4.43
C THR A 427 -52.30 19.10 3.95
N ASP A 428 -52.80 19.31 2.74
CA ASP A 428 -52.98 20.64 2.15
C ASP A 428 -54.44 21.12 2.03
N GLY A 429 -55.41 20.21 2.25
CA GLY A 429 -56.83 20.50 2.37
C GLY A 429 -57.53 20.75 1.05
N ASP A 430 -57.00 20.24 -0.05
CA ASP A 430 -57.58 20.39 -1.39
C ASP A 430 -58.69 19.35 -1.70
N GLY A 431 -58.82 18.32 -0.85
CA GLY A 431 -59.84 17.27 -0.95
C GLY A 431 -59.38 15.99 -1.65
N ILE A 432 -58.09 15.81 -1.91
CA ILE A 432 -57.46 14.55 -2.36
C ILE A 432 -56.59 14.00 -1.21
N PRO A 433 -56.74 12.73 -0.76
CA PRO A 433 -55.92 12.19 0.34
C PRO A 433 -54.43 12.04 -0.03
N ASP A 434 -53.51 12.26 0.93
CA ASP A 434 -52.04 12.26 0.74
C ASP A 434 -51.51 11.11 -0.17
N PRO A 435 -51.98 9.84 -0.07
CA PRO A 435 -51.47 8.75 -0.91
C PRO A 435 -51.91 8.79 -2.39
N LEU A 436 -52.89 9.63 -2.72
CA LEU A 436 -53.52 9.76 -4.04
C LEU A 436 -53.32 11.15 -4.65
N ASP A 437 -52.64 12.05 -3.93
CA ASP A 437 -52.35 13.40 -4.37
C ASP A 437 -50.90 13.51 -4.90
N PRO A 438 -50.71 13.60 -6.24
CA PRO A 438 -49.39 13.75 -6.84
C PRO A 438 -48.78 15.15 -6.64
N THR A 439 -49.52 16.10 -6.04
CA THR A 439 -49.02 17.43 -5.70
C THR A 439 -48.46 17.51 -4.28
N ASP A 440 -48.75 16.51 -3.45
CA ASP A 440 -48.17 16.30 -2.11
C ASP A 440 -46.84 15.53 -2.19
N GLY A 441 -45.83 16.17 -2.79
CA GLY A 441 -44.55 15.52 -3.02
C GLY A 441 -43.39 16.41 -3.44
N ALA A 442 -43.42 17.71 -3.19
CA ALA A 442 -42.18 18.49 -3.25
C ALA A 442 -41.34 18.22 -1.99
N THR A 443 -40.77 17.02 -1.85
CA THR A 443 -39.63 16.81 -0.97
C THR A 443 -38.50 17.71 -1.46
N ALA A 444 -37.82 18.37 -0.52
CA ALA A 444 -36.59 19.06 -0.87
C ALA A 444 -35.58 18.02 -1.36
N ASN A 445 -34.98 18.26 -2.52
CA ASN A 445 -33.94 17.39 -3.11
C ASN A 445 -32.87 17.03 -2.06
N THR A 446 -32.63 15.75 -1.87
CA THR A 446 -31.61 15.20 -0.98
C THR A 446 -30.32 15.03 -1.77
N ALA A 447 -29.20 15.50 -1.23
CA ALA A 447 -27.93 15.30 -1.91
C ALA A 447 -27.55 13.81 -1.98
N PRO A 448 -26.83 13.39 -3.04
CA PRO A 448 -26.38 12.02 -3.18
C PRO A 448 -25.38 11.63 -2.09
N LYS A 449 -25.12 10.35 -1.95
CA LYS A 449 -24.13 9.81 -1.02
C LYS A 449 -23.07 9.03 -1.78
N ALA A 450 -21.88 9.62 -1.84
CA ALA A 450 -20.71 8.98 -2.46
C ALA A 450 -20.05 7.97 -1.49
N ALA A 451 -19.76 6.77 -1.98
CA ALA A 451 -19.01 5.74 -1.28
C ALA A 451 -17.53 5.77 -1.69
N ALA A 452 -16.68 5.09 -0.94
CA ALA A 452 -15.25 5.01 -1.26
C ALA A 452 -15.00 3.88 -2.26
N ASP A 453 -14.18 4.17 -3.27
CA ASP A 453 -13.83 3.24 -4.34
C ASP A 453 -12.39 2.76 -4.24
N THR A 454 -12.15 1.57 -4.79
CA THR A 454 -10.80 1.04 -4.91
C THR A 454 -10.58 0.44 -6.29
N ALA A 455 -9.39 0.64 -6.85
CA ALA A 455 -8.95 0.01 -8.09
C ALA A 455 -7.50 -0.48 -7.97
N SER A 456 -7.08 -1.32 -8.91
CA SER A 456 -5.68 -1.74 -9.04
C SER A 456 -5.25 -1.63 -10.50
N VAL A 457 -3.99 -1.27 -10.72
CA VAL A 457 -3.41 -1.14 -12.06
C VAL A 457 -1.91 -1.43 -12.01
N VAL A 458 -1.34 -1.91 -13.11
CA VAL A 458 0.11 -2.06 -13.23
C VAL A 458 0.74 -0.70 -13.55
N ALA A 459 1.94 -0.42 -13.02
CA ALA A 459 2.70 0.78 -13.32
C ALA A 459 2.77 1.04 -14.84
N GLY A 460 2.43 2.26 -15.26
CA GLY A 460 2.39 2.67 -16.68
C GLY A 460 1.15 2.23 -17.46
N SER A 461 0.20 1.54 -16.83
CA SER A 461 -1.08 1.13 -17.45
C SER A 461 -2.24 1.99 -16.96
N SER A 462 -3.41 1.84 -17.58
CA SER A 462 -4.64 2.53 -17.20
C SER A 462 -5.73 1.58 -16.72
N VAL A 463 -6.62 2.09 -15.88
CA VAL A 463 -7.81 1.41 -15.36
C VAL A 463 -9.01 2.34 -15.47
N THR A 464 -10.17 1.78 -15.85
CA THR A 464 -11.44 2.51 -15.84
C THR A 464 -12.22 2.13 -14.58
N ILE A 465 -12.64 3.14 -13.83
CA ILE A 465 -13.27 3.03 -12.52
C ILE A 465 -14.69 3.56 -12.62
N ASP A 466 -15.65 2.70 -12.28
CA ASP A 466 -17.06 3.05 -12.23
C ASP A 466 -17.44 3.58 -10.85
N ALA A 467 -16.96 4.77 -10.53
CA ALA A 467 -17.07 5.33 -9.18
C ALA A 467 -18.51 5.54 -8.71
N LEU A 468 -19.48 5.64 -9.63
CA LEU A 468 -20.90 5.82 -9.26
C LEU A 468 -21.62 4.50 -8.97
N ALA A 469 -20.99 3.33 -9.21
CA ALA A 469 -21.67 2.03 -9.10
C ALA A 469 -22.08 1.68 -7.66
N ASN A 470 -21.39 2.22 -6.67
CA ASN A 470 -21.67 2.08 -5.24
C ASN A 470 -22.25 3.35 -4.59
N ASP A 471 -22.48 4.39 -5.40
CA ASP A 471 -23.09 5.64 -4.97
C ASP A 471 -24.60 5.54 -4.99
N THR A 472 -25.25 6.28 -4.10
CA THR A 472 -26.71 6.22 -3.95
C THR A 472 -27.32 7.61 -3.87
N ASP A 473 -28.53 7.74 -4.38
CA ASP A 473 -29.36 8.93 -4.23
C ASP A 473 -30.68 8.55 -3.57
N ALA A 474 -31.07 9.27 -2.52
CA ALA A 474 -32.27 8.93 -1.76
C ALA A 474 -33.56 9.21 -2.53
N ASP A 475 -33.51 10.13 -3.51
CA ASP A 475 -34.62 10.48 -4.38
C ASP A 475 -34.61 9.66 -5.69
N GLY A 476 -33.68 8.70 -5.82
CA GLY A 476 -33.53 7.82 -6.98
C GLY A 476 -33.05 8.55 -8.24
N ASN A 477 -32.44 9.73 -8.10
CA ASN A 477 -31.95 10.51 -9.22
C ASN A 477 -30.72 9.85 -9.87
N THR A 478 -30.61 9.96 -11.20
CA THR A 478 -29.46 9.45 -11.94
C THR A 478 -28.21 10.28 -11.62
N LEU A 479 -27.15 9.62 -11.16
CA LEU A 479 -25.90 10.27 -10.77
C LEU A 479 -24.95 10.49 -11.94
N THR A 480 -24.22 11.60 -11.87
CA THR A 480 -23.17 11.97 -12.82
C THR A 480 -21.90 12.42 -12.11
N ILE A 481 -20.74 12.20 -12.72
CA ILE A 481 -19.46 12.69 -12.21
C ILE A 481 -19.26 14.12 -12.72
N GLU A 482 -19.32 15.09 -11.82
CA GLU A 482 -19.19 16.51 -12.16
C GLU A 482 -17.73 16.93 -12.30
N THR A 483 -16.88 16.52 -11.35
CA THR A 483 -15.44 16.82 -11.34
C THR A 483 -14.62 15.69 -10.72
N VAL A 484 -13.34 15.62 -11.10
CA VAL A 484 -12.33 14.72 -10.50
C VAL A 484 -11.08 15.54 -10.18
N ALA A 485 -10.44 15.27 -9.05
CA ALA A 485 -9.18 15.90 -8.64
C ALA A 485 -7.98 15.11 -9.17
N GLU A 486 -6.89 15.81 -9.48
CA GLU A 486 -5.64 15.18 -9.92
C GLU A 486 -5.10 14.20 -8.89
N ALA A 487 -4.49 13.12 -9.38
CA ALA A 487 -3.80 12.13 -8.56
C ALA A 487 -2.31 12.48 -8.39
N ALA A 488 -1.65 11.90 -7.39
CA ALA A 488 -0.25 12.24 -7.08
C ALA A 488 0.77 11.47 -7.94
N HIS A 489 0.39 10.28 -8.44
CA HIS A 489 1.27 9.34 -9.13
C HIS A 489 0.62 8.75 -10.38
N GLY A 490 -0.21 9.56 -11.04
CA GLY A 490 -0.88 9.23 -12.28
C GLY A 490 -1.75 10.39 -12.77
N THR A 491 -2.40 10.18 -13.91
CA THR A 491 -3.36 11.13 -14.49
C THR A 491 -4.78 10.60 -14.41
N VAL A 492 -5.75 11.50 -14.23
CA VAL A 492 -7.17 11.15 -14.16
C VAL A 492 -7.97 11.89 -15.22
N ALA A 493 -8.95 11.21 -15.80
CA ALA A 493 -9.88 11.81 -16.75
C ALA A 493 -11.28 11.23 -16.58
N ILE A 494 -12.31 12.06 -16.79
CA ILE A 494 -13.69 11.58 -16.87
C ILE A 494 -13.98 11.19 -18.32
N SER A 495 -14.40 9.94 -18.55
CA SER A 495 -14.81 9.43 -19.85
C SER A 495 -16.10 8.63 -19.71
N SER A 496 -17.15 9.04 -20.43
CA SER A 496 -18.46 8.36 -20.43
C SER A 496 -19.03 8.11 -19.03
N ASN A 497 -18.96 9.13 -18.15
CA ASN A 497 -19.42 9.08 -16.76
C ASN A 497 -18.68 8.06 -15.87
N LYS A 498 -17.49 7.62 -16.28
CA LYS A 498 -16.53 6.82 -15.50
C LYS A 498 -15.21 7.57 -15.39
N ILE A 499 -14.35 7.16 -14.46
CA ILE A 499 -13.03 7.75 -14.28
C ILE A 499 -11.97 6.82 -14.87
N VAL A 500 -11.13 7.34 -15.76
CA VAL A 500 -9.95 6.66 -16.26
C VAL A 500 -8.75 7.17 -15.49
N TYR A 501 -8.08 6.28 -14.76
CA TYR A 501 -6.81 6.55 -14.09
C TYR A 501 -5.68 5.88 -14.86
N THR A 502 -4.60 6.62 -15.15
CA THR A 502 -3.39 6.10 -15.78
C THR A 502 -2.22 6.29 -14.82
N ALA A 503 -1.61 5.20 -14.36
CA ALA A 503 -0.51 5.25 -13.41
C ALA A 503 0.79 5.68 -14.08
N ASP A 504 1.65 6.36 -13.32
CA ASP A 504 3.02 6.64 -13.74
C ASP A 504 3.81 5.32 -13.95
N ALA A 505 4.63 5.26 -14.99
CA ALA A 505 5.37 4.04 -15.37
C ALA A 505 6.39 3.57 -14.32
N THR A 506 6.87 4.50 -13.48
CA THR A 506 7.91 4.25 -12.48
C THR A 506 7.37 4.14 -11.06
N TYR A 507 6.08 4.41 -10.84
CA TYR A 507 5.49 4.40 -9.51
C TYR A 507 4.91 3.04 -9.15
N THR A 508 5.16 2.60 -7.92
CA THR A 508 4.49 1.46 -7.30
C THR A 508 4.10 1.84 -5.89
N GLY A 509 2.89 1.48 -5.46
CA GLY A 509 2.34 1.94 -4.18
C GLY A 509 0.85 2.25 -4.27
N THR A 510 0.39 3.16 -3.42
CA THR A 510 -1.02 3.54 -3.35
C THR A 510 -1.16 5.01 -3.70
N ASP A 511 -2.01 5.30 -4.69
CA ASP A 511 -2.42 6.65 -5.05
C ASP A 511 -3.87 6.89 -4.61
N SER A 512 -4.24 8.15 -4.38
CA SER A 512 -5.64 8.48 -4.05
C SER A 512 -6.03 9.85 -4.55
N PHE A 513 -7.28 9.97 -4.99
CA PHE A 513 -7.87 11.21 -5.45
C PHE A 513 -9.38 11.22 -5.18
N SER A 514 -10.00 12.39 -5.25
CA SER A 514 -11.43 12.58 -5.00
C SER A 514 -12.22 12.88 -6.27
N TYR A 515 -13.51 12.53 -6.28
CA TYR A 515 -14.47 12.95 -7.32
C TYR A 515 -15.73 13.53 -6.70
N VAL A 516 -16.51 14.26 -7.49
CA VAL A 516 -17.80 14.83 -7.09
C VAL A 516 -18.92 14.19 -7.90
N ALA A 517 -19.83 13.49 -7.22
CA ALA A 517 -21.09 12.99 -7.76
C ALA A 517 -22.18 14.05 -7.66
N ALA A 518 -23.00 14.20 -8.70
CA ALA A 518 -24.09 15.16 -8.79
C ALA A 518 -25.39 14.48 -9.28
N ASP A 519 -26.51 14.87 -8.68
CA ASP A 519 -27.86 14.33 -8.94
C ASP A 519 -28.63 15.04 -10.08
N GLY A 520 -28.05 16.10 -10.66
CA GLY A 520 -28.69 16.93 -11.68
C GLY A 520 -29.80 17.86 -11.17
N HIS A 521 -30.11 17.82 -9.87
CA HIS A 521 -31.16 18.59 -9.18
C HIS A 521 -30.60 19.54 -8.11
N GLY A 522 -29.28 19.59 -7.97
CA GLY A 522 -28.54 20.59 -7.19
C GLY A 522 -27.89 20.03 -5.92
N GLY A 523 -27.98 18.73 -5.67
CA GLY A 523 -27.24 18.03 -4.64
C GLY A 523 -25.95 17.42 -5.20
N THR A 524 -24.88 17.51 -4.40
CA THR A 524 -23.57 16.93 -4.74
C THR A 524 -22.94 16.26 -3.53
N SER A 525 -22.07 15.27 -3.77
CA SER A 525 -21.28 14.59 -2.76
C SER A 525 -19.88 14.25 -3.26
N THR A 526 -18.91 14.23 -2.36
CA THR A 526 -17.50 13.93 -2.68
C THR A 526 -17.14 12.51 -2.26
N GLY A 527 -16.67 11.69 -3.20
CA GLY A 527 -16.14 10.35 -2.98
C GLY A 527 -14.60 10.33 -3.02
N ILE A 528 -13.99 9.27 -2.48
CA ILE A 528 -12.54 9.05 -2.51
C ILE A 528 -12.25 7.73 -3.23
N ILE A 529 -11.32 7.78 -4.18
CA ILE A 529 -10.81 6.61 -4.89
C ILE A 529 -9.40 6.32 -4.40
N THR A 530 -9.14 5.07 -4.04
CA THR A 530 -7.79 4.58 -3.72
C THR A 530 -7.34 3.60 -4.79
N VAL A 531 -6.26 3.89 -5.49
CA VAL A 531 -5.70 3.02 -6.54
C VAL A 531 -4.42 2.37 -6.03
N THR A 532 -4.33 1.05 -6.13
CA THR A 532 -3.07 0.32 -5.90
C THR A 532 -2.33 0.14 -7.21
N VAL A 533 -1.13 0.72 -7.32
CA VAL A 533 -0.25 0.59 -8.47
C VAL A 533 0.77 -0.51 -8.20
N THR A 534 0.69 -1.62 -8.95
CA THR A 534 1.58 -2.78 -8.81
C THR A 534 2.76 -2.70 -9.77
N ALA A 535 3.90 -3.28 -9.39
CA ALA A 535 5.05 -3.38 -10.27
C ALA A 535 4.72 -4.17 -11.54
N LYS A 536 5.41 -3.85 -12.65
CA LYS A 536 5.42 -4.71 -13.83
C LYS A 536 6.08 -6.05 -13.44
N PRO A 537 5.50 -7.21 -13.79
CA PRO A 537 6.14 -8.49 -13.53
C PRO A 537 7.54 -8.53 -14.17
N VAL A 538 8.55 -8.88 -13.36
CA VAL A 538 9.89 -9.19 -13.88
C VAL A 538 9.81 -10.60 -14.43
N VAL A 539 9.89 -10.75 -15.75
CA VAL A 539 10.11 -12.04 -16.37
C VAL A 539 11.60 -12.37 -16.24
N THR A 540 11.92 -13.53 -15.69
CA THR A 540 13.30 -14.02 -15.62
C THR A 540 13.63 -14.72 -16.93
N ASP A 541 14.75 -14.31 -17.52
CA ASP A 541 15.39 -14.88 -18.70
C ASP A 541 16.85 -15.08 -18.27
N THR A 542 17.17 -16.31 -17.88
CA THR A 542 18.41 -16.62 -17.15
C THR A 542 19.64 -16.63 -18.06
N ASP A 543 19.49 -16.94 -19.34
CA ASP A 543 20.59 -16.99 -20.32
C ASP A 543 20.55 -15.85 -21.35
N GLY A 544 19.49 -15.04 -21.37
CA GLY A 544 19.39 -13.82 -22.15
C GLY A 544 19.08 -14.05 -23.62
N ASP A 545 18.56 -15.22 -23.99
CA ASP A 545 18.25 -15.57 -25.39
C ASP A 545 16.93 -14.93 -25.89
N GLY A 546 16.14 -14.37 -24.97
CA GLY A 546 14.86 -13.71 -25.25
C GLY A 546 13.62 -14.59 -24.99
N LEU A 547 13.77 -15.83 -24.55
CA LEU A 547 12.73 -16.64 -23.92
C LEU A 547 12.82 -16.50 -22.39
N SER A 548 11.67 -16.45 -21.73
CA SER A 548 11.65 -16.53 -20.26
C SER A 548 11.79 -17.96 -19.78
N ASP A 549 12.32 -18.15 -18.56
CA ASP A 549 12.56 -19.48 -17.98
C ASP A 549 11.29 -20.37 -17.98
N GLU A 550 10.10 -19.77 -17.86
CA GLU A 550 8.82 -20.49 -17.89
C GLU A 550 8.38 -20.87 -19.31
N GLN A 551 8.71 -20.05 -20.31
CA GLN A 551 8.50 -20.39 -21.72
C GLN A 551 9.40 -21.56 -22.12
N GLU A 552 10.67 -21.51 -21.75
CA GLU A 552 11.63 -22.58 -22.04
C GLU A 552 11.24 -23.89 -21.37
N LYS A 553 10.82 -23.84 -20.10
CA LYS A 553 10.29 -25.00 -19.39
C LYS A 553 9.04 -25.61 -20.06
N THR A 554 8.23 -24.78 -20.73
CA THR A 554 7.05 -25.23 -21.49
C THR A 554 7.46 -25.86 -22.82
N LEU A 555 8.46 -25.29 -23.48
CA LEU A 555 8.99 -25.73 -24.78
C LEU A 555 9.92 -26.96 -24.64
N GLY A 556 10.45 -27.20 -23.45
CA GLY A 556 11.38 -28.29 -23.15
C GLY A 556 12.86 -27.92 -23.34
N THR A 557 13.16 -26.66 -23.67
CA THR A 557 14.50 -26.08 -23.74
C THR A 557 15.05 -25.82 -22.33
N ASN A 558 16.33 -25.49 -22.23
CA ASN A 558 17.09 -25.40 -20.98
C ASN A 558 17.25 -23.93 -20.53
N PRO A 559 16.59 -23.50 -19.42
CA PRO A 559 16.64 -22.13 -18.89
C PRO A 559 17.98 -21.63 -18.35
N ALA A 560 19.09 -22.15 -18.82
CA ALA A 560 20.42 -21.72 -18.43
C ALA A 560 21.40 -21.84 -19.60
N ALA A 561 20.89 -22.10 -20.80
CA ALA A 561 21.65 -22.23 -22.02
C ALA A 561 20.83 -21.65 -23.16
N ALA A 562 21.28 -20.51 -23.68
CA ALA A 562 20.65 -19.81 -24.80
C ALA A 562 20.52 -20.66 -26.08
N ASP A 563 21.19 -21.81 -26.13
CA ASP A 563 21.21 -22.81 -27.19
C ASP A 563 21.22 -24.18 -26.49
N SER A 564 20.07 -24.85 -26.51
CA SER A 564 19.80 -26.07 -25.73
C SER A 564 20.43 -27.32 -26.31
N ASP A 565 20.60 -27.38 -27.63
CA ASP A 565 21.10 -28.56 -28.34
C ASP A 565 22.57 -28.42 -28.79
N ALA A 566 23.12 -27.21 -28.63
CA ALA A 566 24.48 -26.80 -28.94
C ALA A 566 24.84 -26.90 -30.42
N ASP A 567 23.90 -26.55 -31.30
CA ASP A 567 24.10 -26.42 -32.74
C ASP A 567 24.51 -24.99 -33.17
N GLY A 568 24.46 -24.03 -32.26
CA GLY A 568 24.88 -22.64 -32.48
C GLY A 568 23.76 -21.68 -32.84
N ILE A 569 22.52 -22.14 -33.00
CA ILE A 569 21.34 -21.28 -33.13
C ILE A 569 20.71 -21.10 -31.73
N PRO A 570 20.33 -19.87 -31.33
CA PRO A 570 19.65 -19.69 -30.05
C PRO A 570 18.20 -20.21 -30.06
N ASP A 571 17.74 -20.77 -28.93
CA ASP A 571 16.44 -21.42 -28.79
C ASP A 571 15.28 -20.49 -29.21
N LYS A 572 15.35 -19.20 -28.85
CA LYS A 572 14.37 -18.16 -29.26
C LYS A 572 14.16 -18.09 -30.77
N THR A 573 15.21 -18.32 -31.56
CA THR A 573 15.20 -18.23 -33.02
C THR A 573 14.50 -19.44 -33.61
N GLU A 574 14.83 -20.62 -33.11
CA GLU A 574 14.35 -21.91 -33.60
C GLU A 574 12.91 -22.21 -33.15
N VAL A 575 12.52 -21.74 -31.95
CA VAL A 575 11.13 -21.81 -31.51
C VAL A 575 10.23 -20.88 -32.34
N GLY A 576 10.77 -19.79 -32.86
CA GLY A 576 10.03 -18.80 -33.64
C GLY A 576 9.15 -17.86 -32.81
N SER A 577 8.24 -17.13 -33.47
CA SER A 577 7.40 -16.09 -32.83
C SER A 577 6.09 -16.59 -32.23
N ASP A 578 5.58 -17.75 -32.68
CA ASP A 578 4.38 -18.40 -32.14
C ASP A 578 4.78 -19.58 -31.25
N LEU A 579 4.94 -19.32 -29.96
CA LEU A 579 5.36 -20.35 -28.97
C LEU A 579 4.36 -21.50 -28.82
N THR A 580 3.14 -21.38 -29.35
CA THR A 580 2.15 -22.48 -29.36
C THR A 580 2.34 -23.45 -30.52
N LYS A 581 3.21 -23.09 -31.46
CA LYS A 581 3.60 -23.86 -32.65
C LYS A 581 5.10 -23.68 -32.90
N PRO A 582 5.95 -24.22 -32.01
CA PRO A 582 7.39 -24.22 -32.24
C PRO A 582 7.73 -24.90 -33.56
N ILE A 583 8.83 -24.48 -34.18
CA ILE A 583 9.27 -25.01 -35.48
C ILE A 583 9.76 -26.44 -35.26
N ASP A 584 9.28 -27.35 -36.12
CA ASP A 584 9.64 -28.77 -36.22
C ASP A 584 9.74 -29.04 -37.72
N THR A 585 10.96 -29.02 -38.24
CA THR A 585 11.23 -28.95 -39.68
C THR A 585 11.03 -30.29 -40.38
N ASP A 586 11.60 -31.37 -39.83
CA ASP A 586 11.51 -32.71 -40.42
C ASP A 586 10.22 -33.45 -40.03
N GLY A 587 9.48 -32.93 -39.03
CA GLY A 587 8.21 -33.46 -38.56
C GLY A 587 8.38 -34.72 -37.71
N ASP A 588 9.55 -34.95 -37.11
CA ASP A 588 9.80 -36.10 -36.24
C ASP A 588 9.19 -35.96 -34.83
N GLY A 589 8.77 -34.73 -34.48
CA GLY A 589 8.14 -34.38 -33.21
C GLY A 589 9.10 -33.83 -32.15
N LYS A 590 10.37 -33.61 -32.47
CA LYS A 590 11.26 -32.71 -31.73
C LYS A 590 11.25 -31.33 -32.40
N ILE A 591 11.27 -30.30 -31.56
CA ILE A 591 11.34 -28.93 -32.06
C ILE A 591 12.81 -28.65 -32.40
N ASN A 592 13.04 -27.74 -33.34
CA ASN A 592 14.38 -27.46 -33.84
C ASN A 592 15.38 -27.11 -32.72
N ALA A 593 14.95 -26.30 -31.73
CA ALA A 593 15.73 -25.96 -30.53
C ALA A 593 16.18 -27.16 -29.64
N LEU A 594 15.79 -28.38 -30.00
CA LEU A 594 16.16 -29.61 -29.33
C LEU A 594 16.71 -30.67 -30.30
N ASP A 595 17.00 -30.31 -31.55
CA ASP A 595 17.37 -31.23 -32.62
C ASP A 595 18.57 -30.83 -33.48
N THR A 596 19.71 -31.45 -33.19
CA THR A 596 20.99 -31.09 -33.82
C THR A 596 21.11 -31.40 -35.33
N ASP A 597 20.09 -31.98 -35.96
CA ASP A 597 19.99 -32.41 -37.38
C ASP A 597 18.54 -32.15 -37.85
N ASP A 598 18.18 -30.87 -37.91
CA ASP A 598 16.81 -30.36 -38.02
C ASP A 598 16.03 -30.80 -39.25
N ASP A 599 16.73 -31.12 -40.34
CA ASP A 599 16.12 -31.57 -41.60
C ASP A 599 16.23 -33.09 -41.83
N GLY A 600 16.92 -33.78 -40.92
CA GLY A 600 17.11 -35.23 -40.91
C GLY A 600 17.94 -35.76 -42.08
N ASP A 601 18.79 -34.94 -42.70
CA ASP A 601 19.64 -35.35 -43.83
C ASP A 601 20.88 -36.16 -43.39
N GLY A 602 21.18 -36.15 -42.09
CA GLY A 602 22.31 -36.85 -41.48
C GLY A 602 23.55 -35.98 -41.27
N LYS A 603 23.44 -34.66 -41.42
CA LYS A 603 24.46 -33.65 -41.12
C LYS A 603 23.97 -32.80 -39.94
N LEU A 604 24.88 -32.36 -39.07
CA LEU A 604 24.47 -31.49 -37.97
C LEU A 604 24.15 -30.11 -38.53
N THR A 605 23.08 -29.48 -38.07
CA THR A 605 22.62 -28.14 -38.47
C THR A 605 23.78 -27.12 -38.45
N LYS A 606 24.61 -27.17 -37.40
CA LYS A 606 25.82 -26.34 -37.25
C LYS A 606 26.87 -26.45 -38.36
N ASP A 607 26.91 -27.59 -39.05
CA ASP A 607 27.93 -27.92 -40.03
C ASP A 607 27.46 -27.59 -41.46
N GLU A 608 26.23 -27.12 -41.64
CA GLU A 608 25.58 -26.88 -42.93
C GLU A 608 26.04 -25.58 -43.61
N ASP A 609 26.13 -25.60 -44.95
CA ASP A 609 26.52 -24.45 -45.77
C ASP A 609 25.61 -24.29 -47.00
N ASN A 610 25.40 -23.05 -47.44
CA ASN A 610 24.48 -22.62 -48.52
C ASN A 610 24.87 -23.11 -49.95
N LYS A 611 25.33 -24.35 -50.13
CA LYS A 611 25.75 -24.87 -51.44
C LYS A 611 25.19 -26.24 -51.84
N THR A 612 24.45 -26.95 -51.00
CA THR A 612 24.24 -28.39 -51.26
C THR A 612 22.85 -28.89 -51.61
N ASP A 613 21.75 -28.19 -51.33
CA ASP A 613 20.42 -28.83 -51.40
C ASP A 613 19.28 -27.95 -51.96
N GLY A 614 19.42 -26.63 -51.91
CA GLY A 614 18.44 -25.70 -52.48
C GLY A 614 17.24 -25.39 -51.58
N ASP A 615 17.36 -25.63 -50.28
CA ASP A 615 16.46 -25.07 -49.27
C ASP A 615 16.73 -23.56 -49.07
N SER A 616 15.68 -22.79 -48.80
CA SER A 616 15.69 -21.33 -48.64
C SER A 616 15.28 -20.90 -47.23
N ASN A 617 15.11 -21.86 -46.31
CA ASN A 617 14.76 -21.61 -44.92
C ASN A 617 16.02 -21.29 -44.09
N PRO A 618 16.15 -20.09 -43.51
CA PRO A 618 17.36 -19.69 -42.75
C PRO A 618 17.59 -20.48 -41.46
N ALA A 619 16.55 -21.11 -40.91
CA ALA A 619 16.64 -21.92 -39.69
C ALA A 619 17.31 -23.29 -39.91
N THR A 620 17.42 -23.74 -41.16
CA THR A 620 17.88 -25.09 -41.53
C THR A 620 19.04 -25.03 -42.53
N ASN A 621 19.62 -23.83 -42.74
CA ASN A 621 20.78 -23.64 -43.59
C ASN A 621 21.45 -22.32 -43.17
N PRO A 622 22.35 -22.36 -42.17
CA PRO A 622 22.96 -21.16 -41.64
C PRO A 622 23.82 -20.54 -42.75
N ARG A 623 23.34 -19.40 -43.25
CA ARG A 623 23.95 -18.68 -44.38
C ARG A 623 25.29 -18.12 -43.90
N ASP A 624 26.36 -18.28 -44.69
CA ASP A 624 27.69 -17.66 -44.47
C ASP A 624 28.04 -16.92 -45.78
N THR A 625 27.65 -15.66 -45.83
CA THR A 625 27.56 -14.83 -47.04
C THR A 625 28.95 -14.38 -47.51
N ASP A 626 29.90 -14.16 -46.60
CA ASP A 626 31.24 -13.69 -46.92
C ASP A 626 32.33 -14.79 -46.91
N SER A 627 31.97 -16.01 -46.49
CA SER A 627 32.81 -17.21 -46.43
C SER A 627 34.01 -17.09 -45.49
N ASP A 628 33.87 -16.33 -44.41
CA ASP A 628 34.90 -16.20 -43.38
C ASP A 628 34.87 -17.33 -42.33
N GLY A 629 33.80 -18.13 -42.33
CA GLY A 629 33.58 -19.28 -41.44
C GLY A 629 32.74 -18.97 -40.21
N ILE A 630 32.12 -17.80 -40.12
CA ILE A 630 31.07 -17.42 -39.18
C ILE A 630 29.75 -17.32 -39.96
N VAL A 631 28.67 -17.85 -39.40
CA VAL A 631 27.35 -17.82 -40.05
C VAL A 631 26.68 -16.48 -39.81
N ASP A 632 25.96 -15.94 -40.80
CA ASP A 632 25.42 -14.58 -40.91
C ASP A 632 24.70 -14.06 -39.64
N TYR A 633 24.00 -14.93 -38.89
CA TYR A 633 23.29 -14.53 -37.68
C TYR A 633 24.18 -14.52 -36.41
N LEU A 634 25.39 -15.10 -36.47
CA LEU A 634 26.46 -15.02 -35.46
C LEU A 634 27.60 -14.07 -35.88
N ASP A 635 27.62 -13.65 -37.15
CA ASP A 635 28.57 -12.67 -37.64
C ASP A 635 28.02 -11.26 -37.40
N ALA A 636 28.49 -10.65 -36.31
CA ALA A 636 28.17 -9.26 -35.97
C ALA A 636 28.59 -8.24 -37.06
N ASN A 637 29.34 -8.67 -38.10
CA ASN A 637 29.74 -7.85 -39.23
C ASN A 637 28.96 -8.16 -40.52
N ASP A 638 28.02 -9.10 -40.51
CA ASP A 638 27.21 -9.41 -41.70
C ASP A 638 25.92 -8.58 -41.74
N ALA A 639 25.85 -7.72 -42.75
CA ALA A 639 24.80 -6.74 -42.93
C ALA A 639 23.92 -7.09 -44.14
N SER A 640 22.60 -6.92 -44.00
CA SER A 640 21.63 -6.88 -45.09
C SER A 640 22.05 -5.85 -46.15
N THR A 641 22.83 -6.30 -47.14
CA THR A 641 23.48 -5.48 -48.15
C THR A 641 24.46 -4.43 -47.59
N PRO A 642 25.75 -4.43 -47.99
CA PRO A 642 26.78 -3.49 -47.49
C PRO A 642 26.55 -1.99 -47.78
N THR A 643 25.42 -1.62 -48.38
CA THR A 643 25.06 -0.25 -48.74
C THR A 643 23.72 0.19 -48.13
N GLY A 644 23.11 -0.68 -47.31
CA GLY A 644 21.94 -0.35 -46.50
C GLY A 644 22.30 0.58 -45.33
N ASP A 645 21.27 1.18 -44.79
CA ASP A 645 21.22 2.04 -43.60
C ASP A 645 19.94 1.58 -42.90
N ASP A 646 20.06 0.46 -42.18
CA ASP A 646 18.91 -0.35 -41.76
C ASP A 646 18.17 0.27 -40.56
N ASP A 647 18.86 1.06 -39.73
CA ASP A 647 18.28 1.82 -38.63
C ASP A 647 17.94 3.28 -39.00
N GLY A 648 18.44 3.77 -40.13
CA GLY A 648 18.14 5.10 -40.66
C GLY A 648 18.89 6.23 -39.96
N ASP A 649 19.98 5.94 -39.26
CA ASP A 649 20.80 6.94 -38.58
C ASP A 649 21.65 7.75 -39.59
N GLY A 650 21.96 7.18 -40.76
CA GLY A 650 22.73 7.80 -41.84
C GLY A 650 24.18 7.31 -41.97
N LEU A 651 24.62 6.34 -41.16
CA LEU A 651 25.75 5.47 -41.44
C LEU A 651 25.29 4.33 -42.36
N SER A 652 26.25 3.72 -43.06
CA SER A 652 25.95 2.48 -43.78
C SER A 652 26.29 1.31 -42.88
N ASN A 653 25.58 0.19 -43.02
CA ASN A 653 25.87 -1.00 -42.23
C ASN A 653 27.35 -1.44 -42.34
N ALA A 654 28.01 -1.16 -43.47
CA ALA A 654 29.43 -1.43 -43.68
C ALA A 654 30.37 -0.43 -42.99
N ASP A 655 29.92 0.78 -42.68
CA ASP A 655 30.65 1.75 -41.88
C ASP A 655 30.46 1.49 -40.39
N GLU A 656 29.25 1.12 -39.96
CA GLU A 656 28.94 0.71 -38.59
C GLU A 656 29.73 -0.54 -38.19
N GLY A 657 29.79 -1.56 -39.05
CA GLY A 657 30.65 -2.72 -38.82
C GLY A 657 32.15 -2.40 -38.71
N LYS A 658 32.63 -1.27 -39.29
CA LYS A 658 34.03 -0.83 -39.08
C LYS A 658 34.22 -0.08 -37.77
N LEU A 659 33.17 0.60 -37.30
CA LEU A 659 33.16 1.43 -36.10
C LEU A 659 32.83 0.60 -34.85
N GLY A 660 32.20 -0.56 -35.02
CA GLY A 660 31.75 -1.44 -33.94
C GLY A 660 30.36 -1.09 -33.41
N THR A 661 29.66 -0.16 -34.06
CA THR A 661 28.28 0.21 -33.76
C THR A 661 27.29 -0.77 -34.40
N ASN A 662 26.04 -0.76 -33.95
CA ASN A 662 25.03 -1.75 -34.28
C ASN A 662 24.12 -1.30 -35.45
N PRO A 663 24.20 -1.96 -36.63
CA PRO A 663 23.44 -1.57 -37.83
C PRO A 663 21.91 -1.60 -37.74
N ASN A 664 21.35 -2.06 -36.62
CA ASN A 664 19.92 -2.12 -36.38
C ASN A 664 19.47 -1.17 -35.26
N LYS A 665 20.38 -0.35 -34.74
CA LYS A 665 20.11 0.59 -33.65
C LYS A 665 20.75 1.94 -33.95
N MET A 666 19.87 2.91 -34.19
CA MET A 666 20.25 4.31 -34.44
C MET A 666 21.13 4.94 -33.35
N ASP A 667 21.12 4.35 -32.16
CA ASP A 667 21.83 4.75 -30.95
C ASP A 667 22.28 3.43 -30.28
N SER A 668 23.56 3.10 -30.45
CA SER A 668 24.14 1.80 -30.10
C SER A 668 24.30 1.60 -28.61
N ASP A 669 24.67 2.67 -27.91
CA ASP A 669 25.02 2.65 -26.50
C ASP A 669 23.84 3.08 -25.59
N GLY A 670 22.80 3.66 -26.18
CA GLY A 670 21.52 4.00 -25.58
C GLY A 670 21.49 5.37 -24.91
N ASP A 671 22.37 6.30 -25.31
CA ASP A 671 22.56 7.57 -24.64
C ASP A 671 21.70 8.75 -25.20
N SER A 672 20.77 8.42 -26.11
CA SER A 672 19.89 9.35 -26.82
C SER A 672 20.57 10.24 -27.86
N VAL A 673 21.85 10.04 -28.14
CA VAL A 673 22.57 10.60 -29.30
C VAL A 673 22.71 9.51 -30.37
N PRO A 674 22.47 9.81 -31.66
CA PRO A 674 22.64 8.81 -32.70
C PRO A 674 24.10 8.60 -33.10
N ASP A 675 24.51 7.35 -33.39
CA ASP A 675 25.89 6.94 -33.67
C ASP A 675 26.56 7.84 -34.71
N ASN A 676 25.85 8.20 -35.77
CA ASN A 676 26.36 9.08 -36.83
C ASN A 676 26.76 10.50 -36.37
N LYS A 677 26.35 10.95 -35.18
CA LYS A 677 26.75 12.23 -34.57
C LYS A 677 28.04 12.06 -33.77
N GLU A 678 28.18 10.94 -33.08
CA GLU A 678 29.27 10.69 -32.15
C GLU A 678 30.52 10.16 -32.85
N VAL A 679 30.40 9.46 -33.96
CA VAL A 679 31.58 9.05 -34.75
C VAL A 679 32.23 10.21 -35.51
N GLY A 680 31.57 11.37 -35.58
CA GLY A 680 32.05 12.57 -36.25
C GLY A 680 32.15 12.44 -37.78
N SER A 681 32.72 13.46 -38.43
CA SER A 681 32.75 13.56 -39.91
C SER A 681 33.85 12.75 -40.62
N ASP A 682 34.84 12.23 -39.88
CA ASP A 682 35.93 11.40 -40.40
C ASP A 682 35.90 10.01 -39.76
N LEU A 683 35.20 9.08 -40.41
CA LEU A 683 35.01 7.70 -39.92
C LEU A 683 36.32 6.89 -39.81
N THR A 684 37.45 7.42 -40.29
CA THR A 684 38.77 6.78 -40.08
C THR A 684 39.40 7.17 -38.75
N LYS A 685 38.79 8.12 -38.04
CA LYS A 685 39.15 8.64 -36.72
C LYS A 685 37.86 9.03 -35.97
N PRO A 686 37.08 8.04 -35.52
CA PRO A 686 35.90 8.30 -34.70
C PRO A 686 36.27 9.12 -33.46
N LEU A 687 35.30 9.87 -32.92
CA LEU A 687 35.51 10.62 -31.67
C LEU A 687 35.66 9.62 -30.52
N ASP A 688 36.56 9.98 -29.61
CA ASP A 688 36.94 9.27 -28.38
C ASP A 688 37.38 10.42 -27.45
N THR A 689 36.40 11.01 -26.76
CA THR A 689 36.55 12.31 -26.07
C THR A 689 37.41 12.16 -24.81
N ASP A 690 37.17 11.15 -23.98
CA ASP A 690 37.95 10.91 -22.77
C ASP A 690 39.29 10.17 -23.02
N GLY A 691 39.45 9.56 -24.20
CA GLY A 691 40.66 8.88 -24.63
C GLY A 691 40.85 7.49 -24.00
N ASP A 692 39.79 6.85 -23.52
CA ASP A 692 39.85 5.54 -22.89
C ASP A 692 39.94 4.37 -23.88
N GLY A 693 39.66 4.65 -25.16
CA GLY A 693 39.75 3.71 -26.28
C GLY A 693 38.42 3.06 -26.68
N LEU A 694 37.31 3.41 -26.04
CA LEU A 694 35.97 3.32 -26.62
C LEU A 694 35.71 4.57 -27.46
N ILE A 695 34.89 4.43 -28.49
CA ILE A 695 34.46 5.59 -29.28
C ILE A 695 33.15 6.07 -28.67
N ASN A 696 32.85 7.37 -28.80
CA ASN A 696 31.69 7.98 -28.17
C ASN A 696 30.37 7.24 -28.46
N ALA A 697 30.16 6.79 -29.71
CA ALA A 697 28.99 5.99 -30.11
C ALA A 697 28.84 4.62 -29.41
N LEU A 698 29.77 4.26 -28.52
CA LEU A 698 29.80 3.04 -27.73
C LEU A 698 30.04 3.32 -26.24
N ASP A 699 30.06 4.60 -25.82
CA ASP A 699 30.37 5.03 -24.46
C ASP A 699 29.26 5.90 -23.84
N ASN A 700 28.66 5.40 -22.78
CA ASN A 700 27.51 6.03 -22.11
C ASN A 700 27.85 7.27 -21.27
N ASP A 701 29.14 7.60 -21.15
CA ASP A 701 29.73 8.68 -20.35
C ASP A 701 30.97 9.19 -21.11
N ASP A 702 30.71 9.84 -22.25
CA ASP A 702 31.68 10.20 -23.30
C ASP A 702 32.94 10.94 -22.82
N ASP A 703 32.82 11.70 -21.74
CA ASP A 703 33.89 12.51 -21.18
C ASP A 703 34.38 11.99 -19.81
N ASN A 704 33.72 10.95 -19.29
CA ASN A 704 34.03 10.21 -18.07
C ASN A 704 34.07 11.11 -16.82
N ASP A 705 33.22 12.14 -16.79
CA ASP A 705 33.09 13.06 -15.67
C ASP A 705 32.24 12.47 -14.52
N GLY A 706 31.54 11.36 -14.81
CA GLY A 706 30.71 10.60 -13.88
C GLY A 706 29.22 10.89 -14.00
N ILE A 707 28.79 11.70 -14.96
CA ILE A 707 27.41 11.90 -15.38
C ILE A 707 27.23 11.24 -16.76
N LYS A 708 26.27 10.33 -16.88
CA LYS A 708 25.97 9.72 -18.19
C LYS A 708 25.52 10.78 -19.18
N THR A 709 25.92 10.68 -20.45
CA THR A 709 25.61 11.62 -21.54
C THR A 709 24.11 11.96 -21.63
N ILE A 710 23.22 11.00 -21.38
CA ILE A 710 21.74 11.21 -21.30
C ILE A 710 21.28 12.28 -20.30
N TYR A 711 22.07 12.51 -19.25
CA TYR A 711 21.75 13.40 -18.13
C TYR A 711 22.51 14.72 -18.19
N GLU A 712 23.32 14.91 -19.22
CA GLU A 712 24.03 16.15 -19.49
C GLU A 712 23.11 17.13 -20.25
N ASN A 713 23.27 18.43 -19.98
CA ASN A 713 22.21 19.43 -20.12
C ASN A 713 21.68 19.63 -21.56
N TYR A 714 20.60 18.93 -21.91
CA TYR A 714 19.71 19.32 -23.00
C TYR A 714 18.95 20.60 -22.63
N ASN A 715 19.13 21.70 -23.38
CA ASN A 715 18.19 22.82 -23.25
C ASN A 715 16.77 22.37 -23.68
N ASN A 716 15.73 23.08 -23.21
CA ASN A 716 14.27 22.80 -23.37
C ASN A 716 13.74 22.67 -24.82
N LYS A 717 14.59 22.45 -25.83
CA LYS A 717 14.20 22.19 -27.22
C LYS A 717 14.87 20.96 -27.83
N GLY A 718 15.70 20.20 -27.10
CA GLY A 718 16.26 18.92 -27.56
C GLY A 718 17.04 19.04 -28.88
N ALA A 719 17.91 20.04 -29.00
CA ALA A 719 18.70 20.27 -30.22
C ALA A 719 20.18 19.96 -30.01
N LEU A 720 20.68 18.99 -30.77
CA LEU A 720 22.00 18.32 -30.74
C LEU A 720 23.22 19.19 -31.14
N SER A 721 23.20 20.52 -30.92
CA SER A 721 24.29 21.38 -31.43
C SER A 721 24.53 22.67 -30.62
N THR A 722 24.26 22.67 -29.32
CA THR A 722 24.71 23.76 -28.45
C THR A 722 26.18 23.58 -28.10
N ASP A 723 26.88 24.70 -28.10
CA ASP A 723 28.33 24.89 -27.88
C ASP A 723 28.38 26.25 -27.15
N THR A 724 28.24 26.19 -25.83
CA THR A 724 27.84 27.27 -24.94
C THR A 724 28.98 28.25 -24.72
N ASP A 725 30.22 27.77 -24.64
CA ASP A 725 31.44 28.58 -24.59
C ASP A 725 31.99 28.96 -25.98
N ALA A 726 31.46 28.33 -27.05
CA ALA A 726 31.80 28.53 -28.45
C ALA A 726 33.23 28.10 -28.82
N ASP A 727 33.80 27.11 -28.11
CA ASP A 727 35.13 26.57 -28.38
C ASP A 727 35.16 25.55 -29.55
N GLY A 728 33.98 25.10 -29.99
CA GLY A 728 33.77 24.18 -31.10
C GLY A 728 33.54 22.73 -30.69
N ILE A 729 33.49 22.43 -29.39
CA ILE A 729 33.05 21.18 -28.79
C ILE A 729 31.59 21.37 -28.35
N PRO A 730 30.65 20.52 -28.79
CA PRO A 730 29.27 20.59 -28.30
C PRO A 730 29.18 20.34 -26.79
N ASP A 731 28.23 20.97 -26.09
CA ASP A 731 28.10 20.91 -24.61
C ASP A 731 28.08 19.48 -24.04
N TYR A 732 27.49 18.52 -24.76
CA TYR A 732 27.42 17.09 -24.36
C TYR A 732 28.73 16.32 -24.57
N LEU A 733 29.74 16.97 -25.15
CA LEU A 733 31.09 16.44 -25.36
C LEU A 733 32.14 17.32 -24.65
N ASP A 734 31.68 18.33 -23.90
CA ASP A 734 32.53 19.35 -23.30
C ASP A 734 32.54 19.25 -21.78
N THR A 735 33.71 18.89 -21.26
CA THR A 735 33.99 18.79 -19.83
C THR A 735 33.86 20.10 -19.04
N ASP A 736 33.76 21.27 -19.70
CA ASP A 736 33.65 22.63 -19.13
C ASP A 736 32.76 23.50 -20.05
N ASP A 737 31.48 23.11 -20.17
CA ASP A 737 30.54 23.58 -21.21
C ASP A 737 30.34 25.12 -21.30
N ASP A 738 30.62 25.86 -20.24
CA ASP A 738 30.57 27.33 -20.22
C ASP A 738 31.95 28.04 -20.20
N GLY A 739 33.02 27.26 -20.18
CA GLY A 739 34.41 27.70 -20.28
C GLY A 739 34.90 28.50 -19.07
N ASP A 740 34.28 28.33 -17.90
CA ASP A 740 34.65 29.05 -16.68
C ASP A 740 35.83 28.42 -15.90
N GLY A 741 36.20 27.19 -16.27
CA GLY A 741 37.29 26.42 -15.68
C GLY A 741 36.86 25.46 -14.57
N MET A 742 35.55 25.26 -14.37
CA MET A 742 34.96 24.26 -13.48
C MET A 742 34.28 23.16 -14.29
N ALA A 743 34.66 21.90 -14.03
CA ALA A 743 34.07 20.80 -14.77
C ALA A 743 32.55 20.67 -14.55
N THR A 744 31.81 20.37 -15.61
CA THR A 744 30.34 20.28 -15.68
C THR A 744 29.75 19.43 -14.55
N ALA A 745 30.30 18.24 -14.24
CA ALA A 745 29.91 17.42 -13.07
C ALA A 745 29.99 18.09 -11.68
N LYS A 746 30.65 19.23 -11.55
CA LYS A 746 30.75 19.98 -10.29
C LYS A 746 29.78 21.16 -10.21
N GLU A 747 28.97 21.35 -11.24
CA GLU A 747 27.93 22.36 -11.29
C GLU A 747 26.59 21.80 -10.79
N THR A 748 25.81 22.59 -10.05
CA THR A 748 24.47 22.17 -9.61
C THR A 748 23.39 22.86 -10.44
N ALA A 749 22.42 22.07 -10.93
CA ALA A 749 21.33 22.47 -11.82
C ALA A 749 20.68 23.83 -11.51
N ASP A 750 20.62 24.70 -12.53
CA ASP A 750 19.86 25.94 -12.58
C ASP A 750 18.34 25.65 -12.53
N VAL A 751 17.80 25.61 -11.31
CA VAL A 751 16.40 25.26 -11.04
C VAL A 751 15.41 26.27 -11.65
N ASN A 752 15.84 27.51 -11.96
CA ASN A 752 14.96 28.56 -12.46
C ASN A 752 15.07 28.79 -13.99
N LYS A 753 16.09 28.20 -14.63
CA LYS A 753 16.34 28.20 -16.08
C LYS A 753 16.58 29.60 -16.68
N ASP A 754 17.28 30.48 -15.97
CA ASP A 754 17.65 31.81 -16.46
C ASP A 754 19.10 31.93 -16.97
N GLY A 755 19.90 30.86 -16.84
CA GLY A 755 21.23 30.76 -17.45
C GLY A 755 22.28 31.64 -16.79
N ASN A 756 22.16 31.90 -15.48
CA ASN A 756 23.13 32.68 -14.72
C ASN A 756 23.41 32.05 -13.33
N PRO A 757 24.60 31.47 -13.10
CA PRO A 757 24.91 30.70 -11.87
C PRO A 757 25.13 31.55 -10.60
N THR A 758 24.66 32.81 -10.58
CA THR A 758 24.94 33.76 -9.48
C THR A 758 23.86 33.86 -8.39
N ASP A 759 22.82 33.03 -8.40
CA ASP A 759 21.73 33.11 -7.40
C ASP A 759 21.85 32.16 -6.21
N ALA A 760 22.95 31.39 -6.10
CA ALA A 760 23.37 30.87 -4.82
C ALA A 760 23.61 32.04 -3.85
N ALA A 761 22.86 32.09 -2.75
CA ALA A 761 22.99 33.16 -1.76
C ALA A 761 24.47 33.29 -1.32
N ASP A 762 25.07 34.46 -1.58
CA ASP A 762 26.39 34.89 -1.08
C ASP A 762 26.15 36.17 -0.27
N ALA A 763 25.79 35.98 1.00
CA ALA A 763 25.31 37.04 1.86
C ALA A 763 26.40 38.06 2.26
N ASP A 764 27.69 37.72 2.11
CA ASP A 764 28.80 38.63 2.38
C ASP A 764 29.53 39.15 1.13
N LYS A 765 29.09 38.71 -0.07
CA LYS A 765 29.51 39.18 -1.40
C LYS A 765 30.99 39.01 -1.66
N ASN A 766 31.57 37.94 -1.13
CA ASN A 766 33.00 37.67 -1.27
C ASN A 766 33.33 36.74 -2.43
N GLY A 767 32.31 36.27 -3.17
CA GLY A 767 32.44 35.41 -4.34
C GLY A 767 32.50 33.92 -4.01
N VAL A 768 32.10 33.52 -2.79
CA VAL A 768 31.94 32.12 -2.39
C VAL A 768 30.51 31.93 -1.86
N PRO A 769 29.71 31.01 -2.42
CA PRO A 769 28.33 30.78 -1.97
C PRO A 769 28.20 30.38 -0.50
N ASP A 770 27.13 30.76 0.20
CA ASP A 770 26.95 30.60 1.66
C ASP A 770 27.10 29.14 2.13
N TYR A 771 26.75 28.15 1.29
CA TYR A 771 26.87 26.72 1.60
C TYR A 771 28.29 26.14 1.37
N LEU A 772 29.15 26.88 0.65
CA LEU A 772 30.57 26.58 0.44
C LEU A 772 31.50 27.52 1.21
N ASP A 773 31.00 28.65 1.71
CA ASP A 773 31.78 29.58 2.50
C ASP A 773 31.94 29.06 3.94
N LYS A 774 33.10 28.47 4.21
CA LYS A 774 33.51 28.01 5.55
C LYS A 774 33.58 29.14 6.59
N ARG A 775 33.41 30.40 6.20
CA ARG A 775 33.28 31.58 7.09
C ARG A 775 31.82 31.89 7.44
N PHE A 776 30.85 31.29 6.75
CA PHE A 776 29.42 31.41 7.04
C PHE A 776 29.00 30.47 8.17
N ILE A 777 29.40 30.83 9.40
CA ILE A 777 28.74 30.32 10.60
C ILE A 777 27.57 31.26 10.89
N ASN A 778 26.36 30.73 10.79
CA ASN A 778 25.13 31.39 11.21
C ASN A 778 25.31 31.97 12.63
N THR A 779 25.51 33.29 12.73
CA THR A 779 25.46 34.02 14.00
C THR A 779 24.82 35.38 13.79
N VAL A 780 23.57 35.50 14.26
CA VAL A 780 23.01 36.74 14.82
C VAL A 780 22.35 36.36 16.16
N SER A 781 22.56 37.01 17.30
CA SER A 781 23.58 37.97 17.75
C SER A 781 23.57 38.03 19.29
N SER A 782 24.76 38.02 19.87
CA SER A 782 25.17 38.72 21.12
C SER A 782 24.72 38.22 22.52
N SER A 783 25.66 37.59 23.21
CA SER A 783 26.20 38.14 24.46
C SER A 783 27.72 37.99 24.46
N GLN A 784 28.43 39.12 24.53
CA GLN A 784 29.88 39.25 24.42
C GLN A 784 30.67 38.42 25.46
N VAL A 785 31.66 37.64 25.00
CA VAL A 785 32.95 37.49 25.71
C VAL A 785 34.08 37.37 24.66
N ALA A 786 35.00 38.32 24.66
CA ALA A 786 36.18 38.32 23.80
C ALA A 786 37.17 37.21 24.20
N VAL A 787 37.60 36.38 23.25
CA VAL A 787 38.66 35.37 23.43
C VAL A 787 39.96 35.90 22.82
N PRO A 788 41.13 35.70 23.46
CA PRO A 788 42.26 36.58 23.29
C PRO A 788 43.29 36.06 22.25
N THR A 789 44.06 36.96 21.63
CA THR A 789 45.04 36.62 20.58
C THR A 789 46.25 35.83 21.11
N LEU A 790 47.05 35.21 20.22
CA LEU A 790 48.26 34.41 20.56
C LEU A 790 49.25 35.10 21.52
N SER A 791 49.22 36.42 21.60
CA SER A 791 49.95 37.27 22.57
C SER A 791 49.53 37.03 24.03
N GLN A 792 48.27 36.65 24.25
CA GLN A 792 47.68 36.43 25.58
C GLN A 792 47.80 34.97 26.04
N TRP A 793 47.95 34.00 25.14
CA TRP A 793 48.35 32.63 25.51
C TRP A 793 49.77 32.59 26.08
N ALA A 794 50.69 33.40 25.53
CA ALA A 794 52.04 33.55 26.08
C ALA A 794 52.04 34.21 27.48
N GLN A 795 51.12 35.14 27.75
CA GLN A 795 50.95 35.73 29.09
C GLN A 795 50.24 34.79 30.08
N ILE A 796 49.27 33.99 29.64
CA ILE A 796 48.58 33.01 30.51
C ILE A 796 49.52 31.86 30.89
N VAL A 797 50.33 31.36 29.96
CA VAL A 797 51.37 30.34 30.24
C VAL A 797 52.48 30.90 31.15
N LEU A 798 52.88 32.16 30.97
CA LEU A 798 53.86 32.83 31.86
C LEU A 798 53.29 33.11 33.27
N THR A 799 51.99 33.36 33.40
CA THR A 799 51.31 33.59 34.70
C THR A 799 51.04 32.28 35.44
N LEU A 800 50.73 31.18 34.73
CA LEU A 800 50.63 29.83 35.28
C LEU A 800 52.01 29.29 35.74
N LEU A 801 53.08 29.56 34.99
CA LEU A 801 54.46 29.20 35.40
C LEU A 801 54.96 30.03 36.60
N LEU A 802 54.58 31.30 36.72
CA LEU A 802 54.90 32.14 37.88
C LEU A 802 54.03 31.81 39.13
N GLY A 803 52.79 31.35 38.95
CA GLY A 803 51.91 30.89 40.03
C GLY A 803 52.36 29.57 40.67
N VAL A 804 52.88 28.64 39.87
CA VAL A 804 53.45 27.36 40.36
C VAL A 804 54.76 27.61 41.15
N PHE A 805 55.52 28.66 40.84
CA PHE A 805 56.68 29.07 41.64
C PHE A 805 56.32 29.87 42.91
N ALA A 806 55.20 30.61 42.92
CA ALA A 806 54.72 31.33 44.10
C ALA A 806 54.10 30.39 45.16
N PHE A 807 53.42 29.31 44.74
CA PHE A 807 52.86 28.32 45.67
C PHE A 807 53.91 27.40 46.32
N ARG A 808 55.10 27.26 45.72
CA ARG A 808 56.24 26.60 46.39
C ARG A 808 56.95 27.48 47.42
N ARG A 809 56.58 28.77 47.58
CA ARG A 809 57.21 29.67 48.55
C ARG A 809 56.36 30.01 49.79
N PHE A 810 55.11 29.52 49.88
CA PHE A 810 54.25 29.71 51.05
C PHE A 810 53.91 28.44 51.85
N ALA A 811 54.42 27.27 51.45
CA ALA A 811 54.40 26.05 52.26
C ALA A 811 55.82 25.69 52.75
N LYS A 812 56.44 26.59 53.52
CA LYS A 812 57.55 26.27 54.46
C LYS A 812 57.70 27.35 55.55
N LYS A 813 56.66 27.46 56.36
CA LYS A 813 56.72 27.30 57.82
C LYS A 813 55.73 26.15 58.07
N ASP A 814 56.11 24.94 58.45
CA ASP A 814 57.36 24.38 58.99
C ASP A 814 57.97 23.32 58.07
#